data_AF-A0A8B9TQX5-F1
#
_entry.id   AF-A0A8B9TQX5-F1
#
_cell.length_a   1.000
_cell.length_b   1.000
_cell.length_c   1.000
_cell.angle_alpha   90.00
_cell.angle_beta   90.00
_cell.angle_gamma   90.00
#
_symmetry.space_group_name_H-M   'P 1'
#
loop_
_entity.id
_entity.type
_entity.pdbx_description
1 polymer ?
#
loop_
_entity_poly.entity_id
_entity_poly.type
_entity_poly.pdbx_seq_one_letter_code
_entity_poly.pdbx_strand_id
1 'polypeptide(L)'
;MATASHVCVAVACVCVLMLVTASCHRTPSVCAHYSTCAGCPLHVSHRDSPRCLRAVSCGVTGPVSVCLSHTVTLCVTLVSACLTATQNPACVTPRVPQRHVRVTTTPPHTPQPCSDSHGALRSCRVPAPPCHGPVCPAARCVCGRADGSGRQRRARAAAAAVPGGAGRQRARTSAGRAAAAPLKAGGGRGCARSRRRSEEEEEEEEEAAAPPATMSGTRASNDRTSHPGGGLKRARSEPGGNKVTVVLGAQWGDEGKGKVVDLLATESDVVCRCQGGNNAGHTVVVDGKEYDFHLFPSGIINPKAISFIGNGVVIHLPGLFEEAEKNEKKGLKDWEKRLIISDRAHIVFDFHQAVDGLQEVQRQAQEGKNIGTTKKGIGPTYSSKAARTGLRICDLLSDFDEFSSRFKNLAQQYKSMFPTLEIDIEGQLKKLKGYAEKIRPMVRDGVYFMYEALHGSPKKILVEGANAALLDIDFGTYPFVTSSNCTVGGVCTGLGIPPQHVGDVYGVVKAYTTRVGIGAFPTEQINEIGDLLQSRGHEWGVTTGRKRRCGWLDLVILKYAHMINGFTALALTKLDILDVLDEIKIGVAYKLGGKRIPYFPANQEILQKVEVEYETMPGWKTDTTGARKWEDLPPKAQNYIRCVENHVGVPVKWVGVGKSRESMIQLF
;
A
#
# COMPACT_ATOMS: atom_id res chain seq x y z
N MET A 1 -52.88 34.45 -9.57
CA MET A 1 -53.75 33.34 -10.01
C MET A 1 -52.86 32.23 -10.56
N ALA A 2 -53.35 30.99 -10.60
CA ALA A 2 -52.65 29.75 -10.98
C ALA A 2 -51.71 29.90 -12.20
N THR A 3 -50.56 29.21 -12.30
CA THR A 3 -50.33 27.78 -12.05
C THR A 3 -48.86 27.47 -11.69
N ALA A 4 -48.61 26.73 -10.61
CA ALA A 4 -47.25 26.27 -10.25
C ALA A 4 -47.27 24.98 -9.40
N SER A 5 -47.93 23.94 -9.90
CA SER A 5 -47.92 22.60 -9.30
C SER A 5 -48.01 21.57 -10.42
N HIS A 6 -46.89 20.94 -10.85
CA HIS A 6 -46.85 19.64 -11.57
C HIS A 6 -45.40 19.12 -11.81
N VAL A 7 -44.47 19.28 -10.87
CA VAL A 7 -43.17 18.54 -10.87
C VAL A 7 -42.80 18.10 -9.44
N CYS A 8 -43.60 17.22 -8.83
CA CYS A 8 -43.27 16.59 -7.54
C CYS A 8 -43.86 15.17 -7.32
N VAL A 9 -44.54 14.58 -8.31
CA VAL A 9 -45.24 13.28 -8.14
C VAL A 9 -44.50 12.10 -8.78
N ALA A 10 -43.52 12.33 -9.66
CA ALA A 10 -42.86 11.28 -10.43
C ALA A 10 -41.76 10.48 -9.68
N VAL A 11 -41.29 10.95 -8.53
CA VAL A 11 -40.16 10.32 -7.79
C VAL A 11 -40.61 9.50 -6.57
N ALA A 12 -41.85 9.70 -6.08
CA ALA A 12 -42.38 8.96 -4.93
C ALA A 12 -42.88 7.55 -5.27
N CYS A 13 -43.30 7.28 -6.52
CA CYS A 13 -43.98 6.02 -6.88
C CYS A 13 -43.08 4.77 -7.00
N VAL A 14 -41.74 4.91 -7.04
CA VAL A 14 -40.83 3.75 -7.16
C VAL A 14 -40.44 3.17 -5.80
N CYS A 15 -40.52 3.94 -4.71
CA CYS A 15 -40.10 3.48 -3.37
C CYS A 15 -41.18 2.70 -2.59
N VAL A 16 -42.46 2.73 -3.00
CA VAL A 16 -43.55 2.07 -2.26
C VAL A 16 -43.74 0.60 -2.68
N LEU A 17 -43.29 0.20 -3.87
CA LEU A 17 -43.55 -1.14 -4.43
C LEU A 17 -42.57 -2.25 -3.97
N MET A 18 -41.54 -1.91 -3.19
CA MET A 18 -40.55 -2.87 -2.64
C MET A 18 -40.74 -3.17 -1.14
N LEU A 19 -41.74 -2.59 -0.48
CA LEU A 19 -41.98 -2.72 0.97
C LEU A 19 -43.26 -3.48 1.35
N VAL A 20 -43.99 -4.05 0.39
CA VAL A 20 -45.30 -4.72 0.61
C VAL A 20 -45.27 -6.24 0.33
N THR A 21 -44.10 -6.82 0.05
CA THR A 21 -43.92 -8.28 -0.15
C THR A 21 -43.15 -8.98 0.97
N ALA A 22 -43.05 -8.36 2.15
CA ALA A 22 -42.35 -8.91 3.32
C ALA A 22 -43.11 -8.73 4.65
N SER A 23 -44.43 -8.92 4.67
CA SER A 23 -45.22 -9.00 5.93
C SER A 23 -46.58 -9.68 5.72
N CYS A 24 -46.59 -11.00 5.53
CA CYS A 24 -47.75 -11.84 5.87
C CYS A 24 -47.40 -13.34 5.83
N HIS A 25 -46.98 -13.90 6.96
CA HIS A 25 -47.61 -15.11 7.49
C HIS A 25 -47.30 -15.27 8.98
N ARG A 26 -48.35 -15.45 9.79
CA ARG A 26 -48.25 -15.68 11.23
C ARG A 26 -47.89 -17.13 11.53
N THR A 27 -47.24 -17.33 12.67
CA THR A 27 -47.07 -18.59 13.40
C THR A 27 -48.37 -19.38 13.57
N PRO A 28 -48.28 -20.70 13.77
CA PRO A 28 -48.46 -21.16 15.15
C PRO A 28 -47.27 -21.97 15.71
N SER A 29 -47.22 -22.00 17.04
CA SER A 29 -46.30 -22.76 17.87
C SER A 29 -46.52 -24.27 17.82
N VAL A 30 -45.47 -25.06 18.11
CA VAL A 30 -45.42 -26.09 19.19
C VAL A 30 -43.97 -26.61 19.30
N CYS A 31 -43.60 -27.05 20.51
CA CYS A 31 -42.27 -27.52 20.92
C CYS A 31 -41.74 -28.75 20.18
N ALA A 32 -40.42 -28.85 20.01
CA ALA A 32 -39.63 -30.04 20.35
C ALA A 32 -38.12 -29.75 20.37
N HIS A 33 -37.40 -30.34 21.33
CA HIS A 33 -35.96 -30.56 21.22
C HIS A 33 -35.64 -31.50 20.05
N TYR A 34 -34.45 -31.39 19.44
CA TYR A 34 -33.41 -32.42 19.59
C TYR A 34 -32.07 -31.97 19.00
N SER A 35 -30.99 -32.29 19.70
CA SER A 35 -29.63 -32.26 19.17
C SER A 35 -29.28 -33.63 18.60
N THR A 36 -28.65 -33.70 17.43
CA THR A 36 -28.00 -34.94 16.95
C THR A 36 -26.66 -34.63 16.29
N CYS A 37 -25.62 -35.30 16.79
CA CYS A 37 -24.30 -35.38 16.18
C CYS A 37 -24.22 -36.56 15.19
N ALA A 38 -23.04 -36.69 14.55
CA ALA A 38 -22.59 -37.78 13.69
C ALA A 38 -23.26 -37.90 12.30
N GLY A 39 -22.57 -38.39 11.26
CA GLY A 39 -21.14 -38.75 11.19
C GLY A 39 -20.88 -40.00 10.35
N CYS A 40 -20.03 -39.85 9.32
CA CYS A 40 -19.40 -40.90 8.51
C CYS A 40 -20.26 -41.64 7.45
N PRO A 41 -19.61 -42.23 6.42
CA PRO A 41 -20.17 -42.27 5.06
C PRO A 41 -20.42 -43.67 4.50
N LEU A 42 -21.04 -43.75 3.31
CA LEU A 42 -21.07 -44.96 2.49
C LEU A 42 -20.65 -44.68 1.04
N HIS A 43 -19.74 -45.52 0.57
CA HIS A 43 -19.21 -45.58 -0.80
C HIS A 43 -20.04 -46.58 -1.62
N VAL A 44 -20.55 -46.20 -2.80
CA VAL A 44 -20.93 -47.16 -3.87
C VAL A 44 -20.58 -46.56 -5.24
N SER A 45 -20.08 -47.42 -6.14
CA SER A 45 -19.65 -47.12 -7.52
C SER A 45 -20.51 -47.92 -8.51
N HIS A 46 -20.76 -47.39 -9.72
CA HIS A 46 -20.96 -48.04 -11.04
C HIS A 46 -21.62 -47.02 -12.00
N ARG A 47 -20.98 -46.54 -13.07
CA ARG A 47 -20.77 -47.09 -14.44
C ARG A 47 -22.02 -47.18 -15.35
N ASP A 48 -21.97 -46.37 -16.42
CA ASP A 48 -22.28 -46.64 -17.85
C ASP A 48 -23.70 -47.03 -18.34
N SER A 49 -24.38 -46.04 -18.98
CA SER A 49 -25.08 -45.96 -20.32
C SER A 49 -25.55 -47.22 -21.13
N PRO A 50 -26.24 -47.16 -22.32
CA PRO A 50 -26.84 -46.03 -23.11
C PRO A 50 -28.22 -46.30 -23.84
N ARG A 51 -28.82 -45.27 -24.53
CA ARG A 51 -29.76 -45.33 -25.71
C ARG A 51 -31.17 -46.01 -25.53
N CYS A 52 -32.24 -45.83 -26.33
CA CYS A 52 -32.62 -45.00 -27.51
C CYS A 52 -34.17 -44.98 -27.76
N LEU A 53 -34.71 -43.98 -28.51
CA LEU A 53 -35.93 -43.97 -29.41
C LEU A 53 -37.33 -44.35 -28.80
N ARG A 54 -38.45 -43.58 -28.90
CA ARG A 54 -39.23 -42.87 -29.97
C ARG A 54 -40.50 -43.64 -30.44
N ALA A 55 -41.58 -42.87 -30.73
CA ALA A 55 -42.92 -43.18 -31.27
C ALA A 55 -44.03 -43.38 -30.20
N VAL A 56 -45.07 -42.55 -30.03
CA VAL A 56 -46.08 -41.89 -30.90
C VAL A 56 -47.37 -42.72 -31.10
N SER A 57 -48.49 -42.20 -30.60
CA SER A 57 -49.85 -42.46 -31.15
C SER A 57 -50.72 -41.20 -30.99
N CYS A 58 -51.40 -40.79 -32.06
CA CYS A 58 -52.23 -39.58 -32.09
C CYS A 58 -53.66 -39.80 -31.59
N GLY A 59 -54.30 -38.73 -31.11
CA GLY A 59 -55.75 -38.58 -31.01
C GLY A 59 -56.11 -37.12 -31.32
N VAL A 60 -56.98 -36.88 -32.30
CA VAL A 60 -57.23 -35.55 -32.88
C VAL A 60 -58.68 -35.13 -32.69
N THR A 61 -58.91 -33.97 -32.06
CA THR A 61 -60.06 -33.08 -32.31
C THR A 61 -59.66 -31.63 -32.02
N GLY A 62 -60.26 -30.68 -32.75
CA GLY A 62 -60.21 -29.22 -32.53
C GLY A 62 -61.49 -28.60 -33.12
N PRO A 63 -61.58 -27.27 -33.38
CA PRO A 63 -60.61 -26.21 -33.08
C PRO A 63 -61.22 -24.93 -32.44
N VAL A 64 -60.48 -24.21 -31.58
CA VAL A 64 -60.63 -22.75 -31.41
C VAL A 64 -59.24 -22.15 -31.16
N SER A 65 -58.97 -20.97 -31.72
CA SER A 65 -57.68 -20.27 -31.68
C SER A 65 -57.74 -19.02 -30.78
N VAL A 66 -56.57 -18.38 -30.58
CA VAL A 66 -56.32 -17.00 -30.09
C VAL A 66 -55.97 -16.82 -28.60
N CYS A 67 -54.99 -15.92 -28.38
CA CYS A 67 -54.54 -15.31 -27.11
C CYS A 67 -53.69 -16.11 -26.11
N LEU A 68 -52.39 -16.29 -26.40
CA LEU A 68 -51.31 -16.12 -25.40
C LEU A 68 -49.91 -15.93 -26.03
N SER A 69 -49.72 -14.79 -26.71
CA SER A 69 -48.39 -14.24 -27.03
C SER A 69 -48.49 -12.71 -27.10
N HIS A 70 -48.34 -12.04 -25.94
CA HIS A 70 -48.53 -10.58 -25.82
C HIS A 70 -47.82 -9.99 -24.58
N THR A 71 -46.52 -10.28 -24.36
CA THR A 71 -45.72 -9.53 -23.35
C THR A 71 -44.20 -9.45 -23.61
N VAL A 72 -43.70 -9.71 -24.82
CA VAL A 72 -42.24 -9.57 -25.14
C VAL A 72 -41.96 -8.76 -26.43
N THR A 73 -43.00 -8.36 -27.19
CA THR A 73 -42.83 -7.59 -28.44
C THR A 73 -43.46 -6.20 -28.36
N LEU A 74 -43.17 -5.45 -27.29
CA LEU A 74 -43.63 -4.06 -27.13
C LEU A 74 -42.57 -3.12 -26.54
N CYS A 75 -41.29 -3.29 -26.93
CA CYS A 75 -40.22 -2.32 -26.64
C CYS A 75 -39.30 -2.02 -27.86
N VAL A 76 -39.60 -2.56 -29.04
CA VAL A 76 -38.74 -2.42 -30.25
C VAL A 76 -39.45 -1.66 -31.40
N THR A 77 -40.75 -1.38 -31.26
CA THR A 77 -41.60 -0.73 -32.28
C THR A 77 -42.08 0.68 -31.87
N LEU A 78 -41.19 1.48 -31.28
CA LEU A 78 -41.42 2.92 -31.06
C LEU A 78 -40.21 3.83 -31.35
N VAL A 79 -39.11 3.27 -31.90
CA VAL A 79 -37.90 4.03 -32.30
C VAL A 79 -37.59 3.89 -33.80
N SER A 80 -38.31 3.03 -34.52
CA SER A 80 -38.11 2.79 -35.97
C SER A 80 -39.35 3.19 -36.82
N ALA A 81 -40.05 4.26 -36.43
CA ALA A 81 -41.25 4.77 -37.10
C ALA A 81 -41.17 6.29 -37.44
N CYS A 82 -39.96 6.86 -37.47
CA CYS A 82 -39.67 8.11 -38.18
C CYS A 82 -38.44 7.87 -39.06
N LEU A 83 -38.53 8.23 -40.35
CA LEU A 83 -37.56 7.89 -41.43
C LEU A 83 -37.60 6.38 -41.75
N THR A 84 -38.30 5.88 -42.77
CA THR A 84 -38.36 6.32 -44.18
C THR A 84 -39.52 5.65 -44.94
N ALA A 85 -40.35 6.40 -45.68
CA ALA A 85 -41.00 5.96 -46.94
C ALA A 85 -41.95 7.02 -47.54
N THR A 86 -41.40 8.05 -48.21
CA THR A 86 -42.09 8.75 -49.32
C THR A 86 -41.10 9.20 -50.39
N GLN A 87 -40.92 8.34 -51.39
CA GLN A 87 -40.65 8.74 -52.78
C GLN A 87 -41.98 8.44 -53.53
N ASN A 88 -42.39 9.07 -54.63
CA ASN A 88 -41.61 9.49 -55.79
C ASN A 88 -42.37 10.64 -56.58
N PRO A 89 -42.29 10.88 -57.92
CA PRO A 89 -41.82 12.18 -58.46
C PRO A 89 -42.83 12.98 -59.34
N ALA A 90 -42.55 14.27 -59.61
CA ALA A 90 -42.66 14.93 -60.95
C ALA A 90 -42.52 16.48 -60.93
N CYS A 91 -41.76 17.00 -61.91
CA CYS A 91 -41.80 18.32 -62.59
C CYS A 91 -42.31 19.62 -61.90
N VAL A 92 -41.46 20.67 -61.85
CA VAL A 92 -41.41 21.81 -62.81
C VAL A 92 -40.30 22.82 -62.40
N THR A 93 -39.51 23.30 -63.37
CA THR A 93 -38.49 24.37 -63.25
C THR A 93 -39.00 25.67 -63.91
N PRO A 94 -38.58 26.91 -63.53
CA PRO A 94 -37.30 27.46 -64.02
C PRO A 94 -36.56 28.59 -63.22
N ARG A 95 -35.22 28.66 -63.42
CA ARG A 95 -34.26 29.84 -63.39
C ARG A 95 -34.02 30.59 -62.04
N VAL A 96 -32.81 30.63 -61.41
CA VAL A 96 -31.43 31.14 -61.79
C VAL A 96 -31.27 32.67 -61.57
N PRO A 97 -30.13 33.29 -61.10
CA PRO A 97 -28.72 32.82 -60.87
C PRO A 97 -27.94 33.24 -59.57
N GLN A 98 -26.76 32.59 -59.33
CA GLN A 98 -25.48 33.08 -58.70
C GLN A 98 -25.46 33.54 -57.19
N ARG A 99 -24.38 33.42 -56.38
CA ARG A 99 -22.90 33.33 -56.58
C ARG A 99 -22.16 32.74 -55.33
N HIS A 100 -20.88 32.37 -55.43
CA HIS A 100 -20.01 31.86 -54.32
C HIS A 100 -19.21 32.95 -53.57
N VAL A 101 -18.91 32.73 -52.27
CA VAL A 101 -17.66 33.16 -51.56
C VAL A 101 -17.28 32.14 -50.45
N ARG A 102 -15.97 31.93 -50.22
CA ARG A 102 -15.36 31.15 -49.09
C ARG A 102 -14.91 32.08 -47.95
N VAL A 103 -14.84 31.56 -46.72
CA VAL A 103 -14.13 32.22 -45.59
C VAL A 103 -13.17 31.23 -44.90
N THR A 104 -12.02 31.73 -44.45
CA THR A 104 -10.91 30.98 -43.83
C THR A 104 -10.61 31.49 -42.40
N THR A 105 -9.82 30.71 -41.65
CA THR A 105 -9.61 30.80 -40.19
C THR A 105 -8.43 31.66 -39.74
N THR A 106 -8.49 32.25 -38.53
CA THR A 106 -7.35 32.78 -37.76
C THR A 106 -7.52 32.55 -36.23
N PRO A 107 -6.43 32.35 -35.45
CA PRO A 107 -6.47 32.20 -33.98
C PRO A 107 -5.98 33.45 -33.21
N PRO A 108 -6.20 33.56 -31.88
CA PRO A 108 -5.87 34.75 -31.08
C PRO A 108 -4.47 34.74 -30.43
N HIS A 109 -3.95 35.94 -30.11
CA HIS A 109 -2.65 36.18 -29.48
C HIS A 109 -2.71 36.44 -27.95
N THR A 110 -1.62 36.09 -27.27
CA THR A 110 -1.27 36.47 -25.89
C THR A 110 -0.49 37.79 -25.80
N PRO A 111 -0.60 38.58 -24.71
CA PRO A 111 0.32 39.68 -24.41
C PRO A 111 1.42 39.30 -23.38
N GLN A 112 2.59 39.91 -23.52
CA GLN A 112 3.66 39.99 -22.51
C GLN A 112 4.11 41.47 -22.36
N PRO A 113 4.81 41.86 -21.27
CA PRO A 113 4.91 43.26 -20.83
C PRO A 113 6.12 44.02 -21.41
N CYS A 114 6.02 45.35 -21.42
CA CYS A 114 7.13 46.27 -21.65
C CYS A 114 7.78 46.73 -20.34
N SER A 115 9.07 47.03 -20.39
CA SER A 115 9.80 47.83 -19.41
C SER A 115 9.51 49.33 -19.60
N ASP A 116 9.67 50.13 -18.53
CA ASP A 116 10.69 51.20 -18.47
C ASP A 116 10.62 51.99 -17.14
N SER A 117 11.60 52.88 -16.95
CA SER A 117 12.12 53.35 -15.66
C SER A 117 11.89 54.85 -15.36
N HIS A 118 12.22 55.25 -14.12
CA HIS A 118 12.41 56.62 -13.58
C HIS A 118 11.17 57.44 -13.16
N GLY A 119 11.33 58.17 -12.03
CA GLY A 119 10.44 59.24 -11.58
C GLY A 119 10.32 59.30 -10.05
N ALA A 120 10.60 60.45 -9.42
CA ALA A 120 10.73 60.56 -7.96
C ALA A 120 9.87 61.67 -7.33
N LEU A 121 9.71 61.56 -6.00
CA LEU A 121 9.52 62.65 -5.00
C LEU A 121 8.13 63.29 -4.73
N ARG A 122 7.90 63.47 -3.41
CA ARG A 122 7.09 64.50 -2.67
C ARG A 122 5.59 64.28 -2.35
N SER A 123 5.37 63.81 -1.12
CA SER A 123 4.50 64.38 -0.05
C SER A 123 3.45 65.46 -0.38
N CYS A 124 2.19 65.28 0.08
CA CYS A 124 1.65 65.95 1.31
C CYS A 124 0.14 65.72 1.61
N ARG A 125 -0.14 65.44 2.90
CA ARG A 125 -1.32 65.81 3.73
C ARG A 125 -2.73 65.22 3.46
N VAL A 126 -3.43 65.10 4.60
CA VAL A 126 -4.79 64.55 4.86
C VAL A 126 -5.82 65.71 4.91
N PRO A 127 -7.14 65.43 4.87
CA PRO A 127 -7.90 65.52 6.13
C PRO A 127 -8.96 64.41 6.37
N ALA A 128 -9.36 64.25 7.64
CA ALA A 128 -10.48 63.44 8.18
C ALA A 128 -11.42 64.40 8.98
N PRO A 129 -12.36 64.01 9.90
CA PRO A 129 -12.96 62.70 10.29
C PRO A 129 -14.49 62.71 9.94
N PRO A 130 -15.54 62.36 10.77
CA PRO A 130 -15.67 61.76 12.13
C PRO A 130 -15.55 60.22 12.12
N CYS A 131 -15.58 59.41 13.20
CA CYS A 131 -15.82 59.52 14.66
C CYS A 131 -17.26 59.30 15.21
N HIS A 132 -17.48 58.16 15.89
CA HIS A 132 -18.22 58.07 17.16
C HIS A 132 -17.68 56.91 18.03
N GLY A 133 -17.70 57.08 19.36
CA GLY A 133 -16.94 56.29 20.34
C GLY A 133 -17.73 55.28 21.19
N PRO A 134 -17.10 54.73 22.25
CA PRO A 134 -17.50 53.46 22.88
C PRO A 134 -18.29 53.60 24.19
N VAL A 135 -18.90 52.49 24.66
CA VAL A 135 -19.39 52.34 26.04
C VAL A 135 -19.06 50.95 26.59
N CYS A 136 -18.55 50.92 27.82
CA CYS A 136 -18.58 49.79 28.74
C CYS A 136 -18.93 50.35 30.13
N PRO A 137 -19.71 49.65 30.96
CA PRO A 137 -19.13 49.24 32.24
C PRO A 137 -19.62 47.88 32.77
N ALA A 138 -18.98 47.43 33.85
CA ALA A 138 -19.08 46.08 34.43
C ALA A 138 -20.26 45.87 35.41
N ALA A 139 -20.63 44.59 35.64
CA ALA A 139 -21.24 44.16 36.91
C ALA A 139 -21.13 42.64 37.23
N ARG A 140 -20.54 42.36 38.40
CA ARG A 140 -20.90 41.32 39.42
C ARG A 140 -20.68 39.82 39.20
N CYS A 141 -20.20 39.21 40.29
CA CYS A 141 -20.11 37.78 40.58
C CYS A 141 -21.47 37.14 40.90
N VAL A 142 -21.59 35.83 40.68
CA VAL A 142 -22.29 34.88 41.58
C VAL A 142 -21.45 33.60 41.68
N CYS A 143 -21.51 32.94 42.84
CA CYS A 143 -20.73 31.75 43.22
C CYS A 143 -21.64 30.56 43.59
N GLY A 144 -21.10 29.33 43.50
CA GLY A 144 -21.73 28.06 43.92
C GLY A 144 -21.10 26.90 43.16
N ARG A 145 -20.24 26.01 43.70
CA ARG A 145 -20.29 25.09 44.86
C ARG A 145 -21.32 23.94 44.76
N ALA A 146 -20.80 22.74 44.45
CA ALA A 146 -21.03 21.42 45.07
C ALA A 146 -20.27 20.38 44.20
N ASP A 147 -19.21 19.72 44.68
CA ASP A 147 -19.21 18.46 45.45
C ASP A 147 -19.83 17.26 44.69
N GLY A 148 -19.22 16.07 44.62
CA GLY A 148 -17.96 15.60 45.20
C GLY A 148 -17.70 14.10 44.92
N SER A 149 -16.77 13.50 45.67
CA SER A 149 -16.22 12.11 45.56
C SER A 149 -15.29 11.86 44.34
N GLY A 150 -14.08 11.31 44.48
CA GLY A 150 -13.28 11.02 45.67
C GLY A 150 -13.03 9.52 45.90
N ARG A 151 -11.86 9.03 45.46
CA ARG A 151 -11.21 7.81 46.01
C ARG A 151 -9.70 7.84 45.80
N GLN A 152 -8.96 8.22 46.85
CA GLN A 152 -7.52 7.99 46.94
C GLN A 152 -7.23 6.52 47.29
N ARG A 153 -6.09 5.99 46.82
CA ARG A 153 -5.33 4.99 47.57
C ARG A 153 -3.84 5.36 47.57
N ARG A 154 -3.26 5.38 48.78
CA ARG A 154 -1.81 5.33 49.08
C ARG A 154 -1.29 3.92 48.67
N ALA A 155 -0.01 3.57 48.57
CA ALA A 155 1.30 4.14 48.94
C ALA A 155 2.35 3.56 47.93
N ARG A 156 3.66 3.82 47.93
CA ARG A 156 4.65 4.14 48.98
C ARG A 156 5.80 4.99 48.41
N ALA A 157 6.46 5.77 49.27
CA ALA A 157 7.81 6.25 49.03
C ALA A 157 8.85 5.24 49.55
N ALA A 158 10.02 5.19 48.93
CA ALA A 158 11.23 4.61 49.51
C ALA A 158 12.43 5.42 49.02
N ALA A 159 13.32 5.82 49.94
CA ALA A 159 14.54 6.56 49.64
C ALA A 159 15.73 5.87 50.31
N ALA A 160 16.79 5.61 49.53
CA ALA A 160 18.17 5.34 49.94
C ALA A 160 18.99 5.31 48.64
N ALA A 161 19.94 6.22 48.38
CA ALA A 161 21.19 6.53 49.07
C ALA A 161 22.38 5.68 48.57
N VAL A 162 23.44 6.39 48.19
CA VAL A 162 24.68 5.90 47.58
C VAL A 162 25.66 5.38 48.66
N PRO A 163 26.46 4.36 48.33
CA PRO A 163 27.91 4.45 48.56
C PRO A 163 28.67 4.18 47.25
N GLY A 164 29.84 4.77 46.97
CA GLY A 164 30.85 5.26 47.91
C GLY A 164 32.09 4.36 47.80
N GLY A 165 32.82 4.46 46.68
CA GLY A 165 33.96 3.59 46.37
C GLY A 165 35.30 4.17 46.81
N ALA A 166 36.17 3.34 47.40
CA ALA A 166 37.55 3.71 47.75
C ALA A 166 38.50 2.50 47.78
N GLY A 167 39.58 2.55 46.98
CA GLY A 167 40.86 1.83 47.17
C GLY A 167 40.85 0.31 46.92
N ARG A 168 41.82 -0.29 46.20
CA ARG A 168 43.27 -0.02 46.24
C ARG A 168 44.01 -0.50 44.99
N GLN A 169 45.26 -0.05 44.87
CA GLN A 169 46.21 -0.35 43.80
C GLN A 169 46.66 -1.82 43.78
N ARG A 170 47.08 -2.32 42.61
CA ARG A 170 48.51 -2.62 42.38
C ARG A 170 48.85 -2.72 40.89
N ALA A 171 50.06 -2.26 40.56
CA ALA A 171 50.60 -2.19 39.21
C ALA A 171 51.64 -3.30 38.93
N ARG A 172 51.84 -3.59 37.65
CA ARG A 172 53.10 -3.99 36.96
C ARG A 172 52.73 -4.15 35.47
N THR A 173 53.21 -3.34 34.52
CA THR A 173 54.55 -3.37 33.88
C THR A 173 54.93 -4.80 33.42
N SER A 174 55.33 -5.07 32.18
CA SER A 174 56.03 -4.22 31.20
C SER A 174 56.10 -4.86 29.79
N ALA A 175 56.24 -4.03 28.75
CA ALA A 175 56.90 -4.29 27.44
C ALA A 175 56.45 -5.51 26.58
N GLY A 176 56.51 -5.48 25.24
CA GLY A 176 56.94 -4.43 24.31
C GLY A 176 57.80 -4.98 23.16
N ARG A 177 57.56 -4.51 21.93
CA ARG A 177 58.26 -4.81 20.64
C ARG A 177 57.96 -6.18 19.98
N ALA A 178 58.21 -6.39 18.68
CA ALA A 178 58.02 -5.56 17.47
C ALA A 178 58.42 -6.35 16.19
N ALA A 179 57.68 -6.12 15.08
CA ALA A 179 58.13 -6.11 13.67
C ALA A 179 58.51 -7.40 12.87
N ALA A 180 58.10 -7.36 11.59
CA ALA A 180 58.74 -7.87 10.36
C ALA A 180 58.71 -9.38 9.96
N ALA A 181 57.71 -9.75 9.12
CA ALA A 181 57.79 -10.03 7.66
C ALA A 181 59.18 -10.28 6.95
N PRO A 182 59.27 -10.87 5.72
CA PRO A 182 58.32 -11.69 4.92
C PRO A 182 58.95 -12.84 4.01
N LEU A 183 58.15 -13.38 3.07
CA LEU A 183 58.48 -13.92 1.70
C LEU A 183 58.73 -15.43 1.39
N LYS A 184 58.04 -15.85 0.29
CA LYS A 184 58.41 -16.78 -0.82
C LYS A 184 58.38 -18.33 -0.70
N ALA A 185 57.29 -18.89 -1.24
CA ALA A 185 57.19 -19.69 -2.50
C ALA A 185 58.14 -20.87 -2.83
N GLY A 186 57.56 -21.98 -3.33
CA GLY A 186 58.18 -22.79 -4.41
C GLY A 186 57.84 -24.29 -4.50
N GLY A 187 57.02 -24.70 -5.49
CA GLY A 187 56.97 -26.04 -6.12
C GLY A 187 56.51 -27.26 -5.27
N GLY A 188 56.01 -28.36 -5.82
CA GLY A 188 55.67 -28.71 -7.21
C GLY A 188 55.49 -30.24 -7.37
N ARG A 189 54.92 -30.69 -8.50
CA ARG A 189 54.61 -32.11 -8.88
C ARG A 189 53.48 -32.74 -8.03
N GLY A 190 52.55 -33.54 -8.55
CA GLY A 190 52.30 -33.96 -9.93
C GLY A 190 52.47 -35.46 -10.15
N CYS A 191 51.37 -36.22 -10.10
CA CYS A 191 51.11 -37.36 -11.01
C CYS A 191 49.61 -37.70 -11.02
N ALA A 192 49.16 -38.39 -12.07
CA ALA A 192 47.76 -38.71 -12.32
C ALA A 192 47.58 -40.22 -12.56
N ARG A 193 46.30 -40.63 -12.70
CA ARG A 193 45.77 -41.93 -13.17
C ARG A 193 45.45 -42.98 -12.08
N SER A 194 44.49 -43.90 -12.29
CA SER A 194 43.20 -43.90 -13.05
C SER A 194 42.51 -45.27 -12.90
N ARG A 195 41.20 -45.33 -13.26
CA ARG A 195 40.32 -46.52 -13.43
C ARG A 195 39.77 -47.09 -12.10
N ARG A 196 38.46 -47.29 -11.89
CA ARG A 196 37.28 -47.81 -12.67
C ARG A 196 37.12 -49.33 -12.68
N ARG A 197 36.15 -49.81 -11.87
CA ARG A 197 35.08 -50.85 -12.07
C ARG A 197 34.45 -51.09 -10.68
N SER A 198 33.14 -51.02 -10.40
CA SER A 198 31.88 -51.58 -10.97
C SER A 198 31.48 -52.92 -10.35
N GLU A 199 30.17 -53.12 -10.13
CA GLU A 199 29.42 -54.15 -9.35
C GLU A 199 28.81 -53.48 -8.08
N GLU A 200 27.48 -53.40 -7.85
CA GLU A 200 26.44 -54.46 -7.69
C GLU A 200 26.70 -55.29 -6.41
N GLU A 201 25.77 -55.56 -5.49
CA GLU A 201 24.31 -55.27 -5.36
C GLU A 201 23.90 -55.31 -3.85
N GLU A 202 22.60 -55.47 -3.57
CA GLU A 202 21.96 -55.91 -2.29
C GLU A 202 21.41 -54.87 -1.27
N GLU A 203 20.26 -55.28 -0.72
CA GLU A 203 19.30 -54.54 0.11
C GLU A 203 19.35 -55.07 1.56
N GLU A 204 19.03 -54.25 2.57
CA GLU A 204 18.51 -54.75 3.86
C GLU A 204 17.33 -53.88 4.32
N GLU A 205 16.20 -54.55 4.56
CA GLU A 205 15.01 -54.00 5.23
C GLU A 205 15.21 -54.04 6.75
N GLU A 206 14.68 -53.08 7.51
CA GLU A 206 14.53 -53.22 8.97
C GLU A 206 13.06 -52.98 9.39
N GLU A 207 12.40 -54.08 9.74
CA GLU A 207 10.99 -54.14 10.18
C GLU A 207 10.90 -53.96 11.71
N ALA A 208 10.09 -53.00 12.19
CA ALA A 208 9.89 -52.75 13.62
C ALA A 208 8.47 -53.13 14.07
N ALA A 209 8.34 -54.29 14.70
CA ALA A 209 7.06 -54.87 15.12
C ALA A 209 6.46 -54.26 16.41
N ALA A 210 5.13 -54.31 16.52
CA ALA A 210 4.37 -53.84 17.69
C ALA A 210 4.10 -54.97 18.72
N PRO A 211 3.97 -54.65 20.04
CA PRO A 211 3.63 -55.64 21.07
C PRO A 211 2.10 -55.84 21.20
N PRO A 212 1.64 -57.04 21.64
CA PRO A 212 0.24 -57.45 21.55
C PRO A 212 -0.63 -57.06 22.76
N ALA A 213 -1.95 -56.96 22.52
CA ALA A 213 -2.96 -56.84 23.56
C ALA A 213 -3.49 -58.23 23.99
N THR A 214 -3.80 -58.39 25.28
CA THR A 214 -4.65 -59.50 25.78
C THR A 214 -5.72 -58.95 26.73
N MET A 215 -6.91 -59.53 26.66
CA MET A 215 -8.07 -59.12 27.47
C MET A 215 -8.30 -60.07 28.64
N SER A 216 -8.78 -59.52 29.75
CA SER A 216 -9.77 -60.19 30.59
C SER A 216 -10.72 -59.14 31.16
N GLY A 217 -11.98 -59.51 31.38
CA GLY A 217 -13.01 -58.58 31.85
C GLY A 217 -13.79 -59.14 33.01
N THR A 218 -14.38 -58.25 33.82
CA THR A 218 -15.45 -58.62 34.77
C THR A 218 -16.36 -57.40 34.97
N ARG A 219 -17.66 -57.64 35.20
CA ARG A 219 -18.70 -56.61 35.20
C ARG A 219 -19.02 -56.08 36.60
N ALA A 220 -19.44 -54.82 36.62
CA ALA A 220 -20.43 -54.19 37.49
C ALA A 220 -20.11 -53.97 38.99
N SER A 221 -20.06 -52.68 39.35
CA SER A 221 -21.12 -52.09 40.19
C SER A 221 -21.19 -50.58 39.99
N ASN A 222 -22.41 -50.01 39.97
CA ASN A 222 -22.61 -48.56 40.07
C ASN A 222 -22.32 -48.11 41.51
N ASP A 223 -21.54 -47.04 41.69
CA ASP A 223 -21.91 -46.03 42.68
C ASP A 223 -21.56 -44.62 42.19
N ARG A 224 -22.40 -43.65 42.55
CA ARG A 224 -22.29 -42.24 42.15
C ARG A 224 -21.86 -41.41 43.35
N THR A 225 -20.57 -41.12 43.46
CA THR A 225 -20.08 -40.08 44.37
C THR A 225 -19.39 -38.96 43.60
N SER A 226 -19.78 -37.73 43.93
CA SER A 226 -19.40 -36.50 43.25
C SER A 226 -17.90 -36.24 43.25
N HIS A 227 -17.39 -35.70 42.16
CA HIS A 227 -16.08 -35.05 42.11
C HIS A 227 -16.24 -33.54 41.82
N PRO A 228 -15.47 -32.67 42.48
CA PRO A 228 -15.55 -31.23 42.27
C PRO A 228 -15.02 -30.88 40.87
N GLY A 229 -15.67 -29.92 40.21
CA GLY A 229 -15.34 -29.48 38.86
C GLY A 229 -13.98 -28.78 38.76
N GLY A 230 -12.91 -29.57 38.70
CA GLY A 230 -11.56 -29.13 38.38
C GLY A 230 -11.43 -28.72 36.92
N GLY A 231 -11.98 -27.54 36.58
CA GLY A 231 -11.86 -26.97 35.25
C GLY A 231 -10.40 -26.70 34.90
N LEU A 232 -9.81 -27.56 34.05
CA LEU A 232 -8.51 -27.35 33.42
C LEU A 232 -8.52 -26.01 32.65
N LYS A 233 -8.06 -24.94 33.31
CA LYS A 233 -7.72 -23.68 32.65
C LYS A 233 -6.54 -23.94 31.73
N ARG A 234 -6.82 -24.37 30.50
CA ARG A 234 -5.88 -24.29 29.37
C ARG A 234 -5.47 -22.83 29.24
N ALA A 235 -4.33 -22.48 29.81
CA ALA A 235 -3.71 -21.19 29.56
C ALA A 235 -3.52 -21.07 28.04
N ARG A 236 -3.96 -19.96 27.45
CA ARG A 236 -3.54 -19.63 26.09
C ARG A 236 -2.04 -19.37 26.17
N SER A 237 -1.24 -20.31 25.69
CA SER A 237 0.15 -20.01 25.35
C SER A 237 0.14 -18.83 24.39
N GLU A 238 0.97 -17.81 24.64
CA GLU A 238 1.22 -16.82 23.59
C GLU A 238 1.74 -17.58 22.35
N PRO A 239 1.30 -17.20 21.13
CA PRO A 239 1.76 -17.84 19.91
C PRO A 239 3.26 -17.56 19.75
N GLY A 240 4.07 -18.54 20.14
CA GLY A 240 5.52 -18.50 19.99
C GLY A 240 5.90 -18.52 18.51
N GLY A 241 7.00 -17.84 18.20
CA GLY A 241 7.52 -17.71 16.84
C GLY A 241 8.21 -16.37 16.64
N ASN A 242 8.82 -16.20 15.47
CA ASN A 242 9.40 -14.93 15.05
C ASN A 242 8.31 -13.90 14.83
N LYS A 243 8.65 -12.63 15.03
CA LYS A 243 7.84 -11.48 14.63
C LYS A 243 8.51 -10.75 13.48
N VAL A 244 7.70 -10.18 12.60
CA VAL A 244 8.17 -9.33 11.50
C VAL A 244 8.30 -7.88 11.98
N THR A 245 9.41 -7.24 11.61
CA THR A 245 9.62 -5.80 11.74
C THR A 245 9.18 -5.13 10.45
N VAL A 246 8.39 -4.06 10.52
CA VAL A 246 7.76 -3.42 9.35
C VAL A 246 8.21 -1.96 9.25
N VAL A 247 8.60 -1.51 8.05
CA VAL A 247 8.93 -0.10 7.78
C VAL A 247 7.91 0.48 6.81
N LEU A 248 7.09 1.45 7.26
CA LEU A 248 6.01 2.06 6.47
C LEU A 248 6.23 3.57 6.30
N GLY A 249 5.65 4.15 5.24
CA GLY A 249 5.69 5.60 5.01
C GLY A 249 4.50 6.28 5.68
N ALA A 250 4.73 7.32 6.47
CA ALA A 250 3.67 7.99 7.23
C ALA A 250 2.99 9.14 6.48
N GLN A 251 3.43 9.48 5.26
CA GLN A 251 2.95 10.64 4.48
C GLN A 251 2.49 10.20 3.08
N TRP A 252 2.85 10.94 2.02
CA TRP A 252 2.57 10.63 0.60
C TRP A 252 3.76 10.01 -0.14
N GLY A 253 4.67 9.32 0.56
CA GLY A 253 5.87 8.75 -0.04
C GLY A 253 7.08 9.69 0.05
N ASP A 254 8.19 9.22 -0.52
CA ASP A 254 9.47 9.94 -0.55
C ASP A 254 10.05 10.32 0.83
N GLU A 255 9.60 9.68 1.92
CA GLU A 255 10.04 9.96 3.30
C GLU A 255 11.45 9.42 3.62
N GLY A 256 12.15 8.82 2.65
CA GLY A 256 13.49 8.27 2.85
C GLY A 256 13.53 6.89 3.51
N LYS A 257 12.42 6.13 3.47
CA LYS A 257 12.30 4.75 3.97
C LYS A 257 13.51 3.86 3.68
N GLY A 258 14.05 3.94 2.47
CA GLY A 258 15.19 3.13 2.03
C GLY A 258 16.39 3.17 2.97
N LYS A 259 16.63 4.28 3.70
CA LYS A 259 17.71 4.36 4.70
C LYS A 259 17.42 3.56 5.98
N VAL A 260 16.18 3.57 6.43
CA VAL A 260 15.73 2.80 7.61
C VAL A 260 15.72 1.31 7.25
N VAL A 261 15.31 0.98 6.02
CA VAL A 261 15.34 -0.40 5.51
C VAL A 261 16.78 -0.89 5.34
N ASP A 262 17.70 -0.10 4.76
CA ASP A 262 19.13 -0.45 4.65
C ASP A 262 19.80 -0.70 6.02
N LEU A 263 19.52 0.19 6.98
CA LEU A 263 20.00 0.05 8.36
C LEU A 263 19.59 -1.29 8.99
N LEU A 264 18.32 -1.67 8.84
CA LEU A 264 17.75 -2.90 9.43
C LEU A 264 18.08 -4.16 8.59
N ALA A 265 18.18 -4.04 7.27
CA ALA A 265 18.41 -5.16 6.35
C ALA A 265 19.79 -5.82 6.52
N THR A 266 20.74 -5.09 7.10
CA THR A 266 22.08 -5.61 7.43
C THR A 266 22.03 -6.72 8.47
N GLU A 267 21.08 -6.67 9.40
CA GLU A 267 20.90 -7.68 10.45
C GLU A 267 19.75 -8.65 10.17
N SER A 268 19.05 -8.50 9.05
CA SER A 268 17.87 -9.31 8.71
C SER A 268 18.24 -10.59 8.00
N ASP A 269 17.62 -11.71 8.39
CA ASP A 269 17.73 -13.01 7.73
C ASP A 269 16.83 -13.08 6.49
N VAL A 270 15.67 -12.41 6.55
CA VAL A 270 14.71 -12.32 5.44
C VAL A 270 14.23 -10.88 5.27
N VAL A 271 14.22 -10.36 4.04
CA VAL A 271 13.70 -9.03 3.71
C VAL A 271 12.60 -9.15 2.66
N CYS A 272 11.38 -8.77 3.03
CA CYS A 272 10.16 -9.01 2.28
C CYS A 272 9.59 -7.74 1.65
N ARG A 273 9.00 -7.87 0.45
CA ARG A 273 8.09 -6.89 -0.16
C ARG A 273 6.69 -7.49 -0.23
N CYS A 274 5.68 -6.81 0.32
CA CYS A 274 4.32 -7.35 0.46
C CYS A 274 3.25 -6.67 -0.43
N GLN A 275 3.47 -5.47 -0.96
CA GLN A 275 2.54 -4.79 -1.87
C GLN A 275 3.21 -3.97 -2.97
N GLY A 276 2.39 -3.37 -3.84
CA GLY A 276 2.81 -2.49 -4.93
C GLY A 276 3.39 -3.26 -6.12
N GLY A 277 4.29 -2.62 -6.86
CA GLY A 277 5.08 -3.20 -7.94
C GLY A 277 6.32 -2.34 -8.21
N ASN A 278 6.71 -2.16 -9.46
CA ASN A 278 7.82 -1.28 -9.88
C ASN A 278 7.45 0.22 -9.95
N ASN A 279 6.44 0.65 -9.20
CA ASN A 279 5.97 2.04 -9.11
C ASN A 279 6.49 2.80 -7.88
N ALA A 280 7.12 2.08 -6.95
CA ALA A 280 7.99 2.66 -5.93
C ALA A 280 9.41 2.21 -6.24
N GLY A 281 10.39 3.04 -5.89
CA GLY A 281 11.79 2.69 -6.00
C GLY A 281 12.67 3.60 -5.14
N HIS A 282 13.85 3.12 -4.81
CA HIS A 282 14.83 3.86 -4.02
C HIS A 282 16.25 3.42 -4.35
N THR A 283 17.17 4.36 -4.19
CA THR A 283 18.61 4.13 -4.33
C THR A 283 19.19 3.81 -2.96
N VAL A 284 20.03 2.76 -2.89
CA VAL A 284 20.81 2.40 -1.69
C VAL A 284 22.29 2.48 -2.04
N VAL A 285 23.10 3.04 -1.15
CA VAL A 285 24.54 3.24 -1.38
C VAL A 285 25.34 2.37 -0.42
N VAL A 286 26.04 1.37 -0.96
CA VAL A 286 26.89 0.43 -0.19
C VAL A 286 28.28 0.39 -0.81
N ASP A 287 29.32 0.52 0.00
CA ASP A 287 30.73 0.55 -0.42
C ASP A 287 31.01 1.55 -1.57
N GLY A 288 30.33 2.70 -1.54
CA GLY A 288 30.43 3.74 -2.57
C GLY A 288 29.68 3.44 -3.88
N LYS A 289 28.93 2.35 -3.96
CA LYS A 289 28.13 1.96 -5.13
C LYS A 289 26.65 2.22 -4.92
N GLU A 290 26.03 2.92 -5.86
CA GLU A 290 24.60 3.23 -5.83
C GLU A 290 23.78 2.16 -6.56
N TYR A 291 22.98 1.38 -5.84
CA TYR A 291 22.05 0.39 -6.41
C TYR A 291 20.62 0.95 -6.45
N ASP A 292 19.89 0.71 -7.54
CA ASP A 292 18.55 1.26 -7.75
C ASP A 292 17.52 0.13 -7.77
N PHE A 293 16.66 0.07 -6.76
CA PHE A 293 15.64 -0.97 -6.62
C PHE A 293 14.25 -0.42 -6.88
N HIS A 294 13.40 -1.27 -7.48
CA HIS A 294 11.99 -1.00 -7.73
C HIS A 294 11.14 -2.18 -7.26
N LEU A 295 11.35 -3.38 -7.81
CA LEU A 295 10.68 -4.63 -7.39
C LEU A 295 11.48 -5.42 -6.35
N PHE A 296 12.81 -5.38 -6.41
CA PHE A 296 13.63 -6.15 -5.49
C PHE A 296 13.51 -5.56 -4.06
N PRO A 297 13.30 -6.40 -3.03
CA PRO A 297 13.53 -6.00 -1.64
C PRO A 297 14.99 -5.58 -1.48
N SER A 298 15.24 -4.39 -0.94
CA SER A 298 16.60 -3.82 -0.91
C SER A 298 17.60 -4.58 -0.04
N GLY A 299 17.12 -5.46 0.84
CA GLY A 299 17.93 -6.48 1.51
C GLY A 299 18.68 -7.43 0.59
N ILE A 300 18.39 -7.45 -0.72
CA ILE A 300 19.14 -8.21 -1.72
C ILE A 300 20.63 -7.85 -1.75
N ILE A 301 21.03 -6.65 -1.27
CA ILE A 301 22.45 -6.29 -1.14
C ILE A 301 23.14 -7.14 -0.08
N ASN A 302 22.45 -7.50 1.01
CA ASN A 302 23.01 -8.35 2.06
C ASN A 302 23.16 -9.79 1.52
N PRO A 303 24.39 -10.32 1.33
CA PRO A 303 24.59 -11.65 0.75
C PRO A 303 24.12 -12.79 1.67
N LYS A 304 23.86 -12.50 2.95
CA LYS A 304 23.34 -13.47 3.93
C LYS A 304 21.82 -13.47 4.03
N ALA A 305 21.15 -12.41 3.55
CA ALA A 305 19.69 -12.29 3.62
C ALA A 305 19.02 -12.95 2.41
N ILE A 306 17.86 -13.55 2.66
CA ILE A 306 16.90 -13.96 1.63
C ILE A 306 15.97 -12.79 1.33
N SER A 307 15.83 -12.42 0.06
CA SER A 307 14.83 -11.45 -0.39
C SER A 307 13.56 -12.16 -0.82
N PHE A 308 12.40 -11.74 -0.34
CA PHE A 308 11.11 -12.35 -0.66
C PHE A 308 10.12 -11.36 -1.29
N ILE A 309 9.53 -11.73 -2.43
CA ILE A 309 8.43 -10.99 -3.06
C ILE A 309 7.12 -11.73 -2.78
N GLY A 310 6.28 -11.14 -1.93
CA GLY A 310 5.02 -11.71 -1.45
C GLY A 310 3.87 -11.68 -2.45
N ASN A 311 2.83 -12.45 -2.14
CA ASN A 311 1.62 -12.63 -2.96
C ASN A 311 0.78 -11.35 -3.18
N GLY A 312 1.01 -10.31 -2.37
CA GLY A 312 0.34 -9.02 -2.54
C GLY A 312 0.90 -8.18 -3.69
N VAL A 313 2.14 -8.44 -4.14
CA VAL A 313 2.86 -7.68 -5.17
C VAL A 313 2.34 -7.99 -6.58
N VAL A 314 2.40 -6.99 -7.47
CA VAL A 314 2.24 -7.14 -8.93
C VAL A 314 3.60 -6.99 -9.63
N ILE A 315 3.99 -7.98 -10.43
CA ILE A 315 5.35 -8.13 -10.98
C ILE A 315 5.33 -7.96 -12.50
N HIS A 316 6.05 -6.96 -13.02
CA HIS A 316 6.35 -6.87 -14.45
C HIS A 316 7.64 -7.64 -14.73
N LEU A 317 7.53 -8.79 -15.41
CA LEU A 317 8.68 -9.69 -15.61
C LEU A 317 9.84 -9.06 -16.39
N PRO A 318 9.64 -8.33 -17.51
CA PRO A 318 10.72 -7.60 -18.15
C PRO A 318 11.39 -6.60 -17.20
N GLY A 319 10.60 -5.80 -16.47
CA GLY A 319 11.11 -4.83 -15.50
C GLY A 319 11.93 -5.46 -14.37
N LEU A 320 11.52 -6.64 -13.88
CA LEU A 320 12.25 -7.40 -12.86
C LEU A 320 13.65 -7.82 -13.34
N PHE A 321 13.75 -8.39 -14.54
CA PHE A 321 15.04 -8.82 -15.09
C PHE A 321 15.91 -7.63 -15.55
N GLU A 322 15.31 -6.56 -16.08
CA GLU A 322 16.03 -5.32 -16.38
C GLU A 322 16.65 -4.68 -15.13
N GLU A 323 15.93 -4.65 -14.01
CA GLU A 323 16.42 -4.18 -12.72
C GLU A 323 17.59 -5.05 -12.21
N ALA A 324 17.45 -6.36 -12.33
CA ALA A 324 18.47 -7.33 -11.98
C ALA A 324 19.76 -7.12 -12.79
N GLU A 325 19.66 -7.08 -14.13
CA GLU A 325 20.81 -6.87 -15.02
C GLU A 325 21.50 -5.52 -14.79
N LYS A 326 20.74 -4.45 -14.49
CA LYS A 326 21.29 -3.12 -14.17
C LYS A 326 22.11 -3.16 -12.87
N ASN A 327 21.58 -3.78 -11.82
CA ASN A 327 22.27 -3.87 -10.53
C ASN A 327 23.41 -4.91 -10.53
N GLU A 328 23.30 -5.98 -11.32
CA GLU A 328 24.38 -6.96 -11.47
C GLU A 328 25.62 -6.34 -12.14
N LYS A 329 25.44 -5.45 -13.12
CA LYS A 329 26.54 -4.69 -13.75
C LYS A 329 27.27 -3.78 -12.75
N LYS A 330 26.59 -3.32 -11.70
CA LYS A 330 27.18 -2.56 -10.58
C LYS A 330 27.87 -3.46 -9.55
N GLY A 331 27.59 -4.76 -9.57
CA GLY A 331 28.24 -5.79 -8.75
C GLY A 331 27.31 -6.57 -7.82
N LEU A 332 25.99 -6.47 -7.98
CA LEU A 332 25.04 -7.31 -7.25
C LEU A 332 25.10 -8.74 -7.80
N LYS A 333 25.99 -9.57 -7.25
CA LYS A 333 26.15 -10.98 -7.65
C LYS A 333 25.27 -11.93 -6.85
N ASP A 334 25.05 -13.11 -7.43
CA ASP A 334 24.33 -14.23 -6.82
C ASP A 334 22.94 -13.86 -6.25
N TRP A 335 22.26 -12.90 -6.90
CA TRP A 335 20.93 -12.44 -6.49
C TRP A 335 19.87 -13.53 -6.72
N GLU A 336 19.98 -14.28 -7.82
CA GLU A 336 19.08 -15.40 -8.17
C GLU A 336 19.03 -16.50 -7.10
N LYS A 337 20.15 -16.71 -6.38
CA LYS A 337 20.25 -17.72 -5.31
C LYS A 337 19.55 -17.32 -4.01
N ARG A 338 19.15 -16.04 -3.90
CA ARG A 338 18.66 -15.41 -2.66
C ARG A 338 17.32 -14.71 -2.83
N LEU A 339 16.84 -14.54 -4.06
CA LEU A 339 15.51 -14.05 -4.37
C LEU A 339 14.51 -15.21 -4.38
N ILE A 340 13.44 -15.08 -3.60
CA ILE A 340 12.29 -15.98 -3.59
C ILE A 340 11.04 -15.18 -3.97
N ILE A 341 10.21 -15.74 -4.84
CA ILE A 341 9.01 -15.10 -5.37
C ILE A 341 7.81 -15.99 -5.06
N SER A 342 6.76 -15.41 -4.49
CA SER A 342 5.51 -16.13 -4.28
C SER A 342 4.86 -16.46 -5.63
N ASP A 343 4.60 -17.75 -5.82
CA ASP A 343 3.72 -18.31 -6.84
C ASP A 343 2.37 -17.56 -7.00
N ARG A 344 1.83 -16.98 -5.93
CA ARG A 344 0.54 -16.27 -5.92
C ARG A 344 0.62 -14.79 -6.31
N ALA A 345 1.81 -14.23 -6.50
CA ALA A 345 1.99 -12.86 -7.01
C ALA A 345 1.39 -12.71 -8.41
N HIS A 346 0.82 -11.55 -8.73
CA HIS A 346 0.16 -11.30 -10.02
C HIS A 346 1.14 -10.73 -11.05
N ILE A 347 0.92 -11.04 -12.33
CA ILE A 347 1.77 -10.58 -13.43
C ILE A 347 1.20 -9.28 -14.01
N VAL A 348 2.05 -8.26 -14.10
CA VAL A 348 1.81 -7.08 -14.92
C VAL A 348 2.23 -7.43 -16.35
N PHE A 349 1.30 -7.33 -17.30
CA PHE A 349 1.59 -7.49 -18.73
C PHE A 349 1.85 -6.15 -19.41
N ASP A 350 2.51 -6.16 -20.56
CA ASP A 350 2.85 -4.93 -21.30
C ASP A 350 1.58 -4.14 -21.68
N PHE A 351 0.48 -4.83 -22.00
CA PHE A 351 -0.81 -4.19 -22.26
C PHE A 351 -1.43 -3.53 -21.02
N HIS A 352 -1.14 -4.00 -19.79
CA HIS A 352 -1.55 -3.27 -18.58
C HIS A 352 -0.83 -1.91 -18.49
N GLN A 353 0.43 -1.83 -18.90
CA GLN A 353 1.20 -0.57 -18.92
C GLN A 353 0.66 0.40 -19.98
N ALA A 354 0.34 -0.11 -21.17
CA ALA A 354 -0.28 0.68 -22.23
C ALA A 354 -1.65 1.24 -21.80
N VAL A 355 -2.50 0.41 -21.18
CA VAL A 355 -3.83 0.83 -20.67
C VAL A 355 -3.72 1.88 -19.56
N ASP A 356 -2.78 1.74 -18.62
CA ASP A 356 -2.50 2.74 -17.57
C ASP A 356 -2.17 4.11 -18.20
N GLY A 357 -1.36 4.11 -19.27
CA GLY A 357 -1.07 5.30 -20.07
C GLY A 357 -2.29 5.90 -20.79
N LEU A 358 -3.14 5.05 -21.39
CA LEU A 358 -4.36 5.48 -22.10
C LEU A 358 -5.41 6.05 -21.14
N GLN A 359 -5.63 5.41 -19.99
CA GLN A 359 -6.58 5.84 -18.97
C GLN A 359 -6.24 7.23 -18.42
N GLU A 360 -4.97 7.53 -18.19
CA GLU A 360 -4.53 8.87 -17.76
C GLU A 360 -4.81 9.95 -18.80
N VAL A 361 -4.59 9.67 -20.09
CA VAL A 361 -4.89 10.61 -21.18
C VAL A 361 -6.40 10.83 -21.31
N GLN A 362 -7.19 9.75 -21.27
CA GLN A 362 -8.65 9.82 -21.33
C GLN A 362 -9.23 10.59 -20.14
N ARG A 363 -8.78 10.30 -18.92
CA ARG A 363 -9.22 11.00 -17.71
C ARG A 363 -8.88 12.48 -17.76
N GLN A 364 -7.67 12.83 -18.21
CA GLN A 364 -7.28 14.24 -18.35
C GLN A 364 -8.14 14.99 -19.37
N ALA A 365 -8.54 14.33 -20.47
CA ALA A 365 -9.43 14.93 -21.47
C ALA A 365 -10.89 15.08 -20.99
N GLN A 366 -11.38 14.16 -20.14
CA GLN A 366 -12.76 14.15 -19.65
C GLN A 366 -12.98 14.99 -18.38
N GLU A 367 -12.07 14.87 -17.40
CA GLU A 367 -12.21 15.44 -16.05
C GLU A 367 -11.31 16.67 -15.83
N GLY A 368 -10.50 17.05 -16.83
CA GLY A 368 -9.47 18.10 -16.72
C GLY A 368 -8.33 17.77 -15.75
N LYS A 369 -8.29 16.52 -15.24
CA LYS A 369 -7.44 16.06 -14.14
C LYS A 369 -6.88 14.68 -14.49
N ASN A 370 -5.60 14.47 -14.26
CA ASN A 370 -4.99 13.13 -14.26
C ASN A 370 -4.72 12.70 -12.81
N ILE A 371 -4.66 11.39 -12.53
CA ILE A 371 -4.26 10.92 -11.19
C ILE A 371 -2.76 11.18 -10.99
N GLY A 372 -1.98 11.11 -12.07
CA GLY A 372 -0.52 11.14 -12.06
C GLY A 372 0.05 9.74 -11.84
N THR A 373 -0.52 8.72 -12.48
CA THR A 373 -0.02 7.34 -12.34
C THR A 373 1.41 7.21 -12.89
N THR A 374 2.12 6.17 -12.45
CA THR A 374 3.48 5.90 -12.93
C THR A 374 3.53 5.29 -14.32
N LYS A 375 2.38 5.03 -14.97
CA LYS A 375 2.26 4.34 -16.27
C LYS A 375 3.01 3.01 -16.28
N LYS A 376 2.88 2.26 -15.18
CA LYS A 376 3.54 0.95 -14.95
C LYS A 376 2.57 -0.23 -14.94
N GLY A 377 1.29 0.00 -15.22
CA GLY A 377 0.28 -1.05 -15.29
C GLY A 377 -0.21 -1.56 -13.93
N ILE A 378 0.11 -0.85 -12.85
CA ILE A 378 -0.24 -1.27 -11.48
C ILE A 378 -1.75 -1.29 -11.31
N GLY A 379 -2.43 -0.18 -11.57
CA GLY A 379 -3.88 -0.05 -11.45
C GLY A 379 -4.65 -1.07 -12.30
N PRO A 380 -4.36 -1.19 -13.62
CA PRO A 380 -4.97 -2.22 -14.45
C PRO A 380 -4.73 -3.63 -13.94
N THR A 381 -3.52 -3.98 -13.46
CA THR A 381 -3.24 -5.33 -12.92
C THR A 381 -4.02 -5.62 -11.63
N TYR A 382 -4.11 -4.66 -10.71
CA TYR A 382 -4.96 -4.80 -9.52
C TYR A 382 -6.46 -4.86 -9.86
N SER A 383 -6.89 -4.19 -10.94
CA SER A 383 -8.24 -4.33 -11.49
C SER A 383 -8.49 -5.75 -12.02
N SER A 384 -7.57 -6.34 -12.80
CA SER A 384 -7.68 -7.74 -13.24
C SER A 384 -7.68 -8.73 -12.06
N LYS A 385 -6.91 -8.44 -11.00
CA LYS A 385 -6.92 -9.20 -9.74
C LYS A 385 -8.28 -9.14 -9.05
N ALA A 386 -8.87 -7.96 -8.91
CA ALA A 386 -10.21 -7.78 -8.32
C ALA A 386 -11.32 -8.41 -9.17
N ALA A 387 -11.22 -8.31 -10.50
CA ALA A 387 -12.12 -8.98 -11.45
C ALA A 387 -12.01 -10.51 -11.40
N ARG A 388 -10.88 -11.06 -10.91
CA ARG A 388 -10.47 -12.48 -10.95
C ARG A 388 -10.14 -12.99 -12.36
N THR A 389 -9.82 -12.09 -13.28
CA THR A 389 -9.38 -12.40 -14.66
C THR A 389 -7.86 -12.32 -14.83
N GLY A 390 -7.14 -11.76 -13.84
CA GLY A 390 -5.68 -11.67 -13.83
C GLY A 390 -4.98 -13.02 -13.76
N LEU A 391 -3.69 -13.01 -14.13
CA LEU A 391 -2.80 -14.17 -14.12
C LEU A 391 -1.67 -13.98 -13.10
N ARG A 392 -1.21 -15.09 -12.53
CA ARG A 392 -0.19 -15.16 -11.48
C ARG A 392 1.03 -15.95 -11.93
N ILE A 393 2.09 -15.89 -11.13
CA ILE A 393 3.32 -16.64 -11.37
C ILE A 393 3.06 -18.16 -11.40
N CYS A 394 2.16 -18.68 -10.56
CA CYS A 394 1.75 -20.09 -10.58
C CYS A 394 1.05 -20.48 -11.90
N ASP A 395 0.27 -19.56 -12.49
CA ASP A 395 -0.40 -19.80 -13.77
C ASP A 395 0.64 -19.86 -14.91
N LEU A 396 1.69 -19.02 -14.86
CA LEU A 396 2.79 -19.01 -15.85
C LEU A 396 3.69 -20.25 -15.81
N LEU A 397 3.91 -20.83 -14.62
CA LEU A 397 4.81 -21.99 -14.43
C LEU A 397 4.14 -23.35 -14.59
N SER A 398 2.82 -23.37 -14.71
CA SER A 398 1.98 -24.56 -14.95
C SER A 398 1.97 -24.94 -16.44
N ASP A 399 0.89 -25.54 -16.93
CA ASP A 399 0.65 -25.74 -18.36
C ASP A 399 0.65 -24.40 -19.11
N PHE A 400 1.61 -24.27 -20.04
CA PHE A 400 1.80 -23.05 -20.81
C PHE A 400 0.71 -22.85 -21.88
N ASP A 401 0.02 -23.90 -22.33
CA ASP A 401 -1.03 -23.78 -23.34
C ASP A 401 -2.32 -23.24 -22.70
N GLU A 402 -2.68 -23.70 -21.50
CA GLU A 402 -3.76 -23.11 -20.69
C GLU A 402 -3.43 -21.67 -20.26
N PHE A 403 -2.19 -21.38 -19.85
CA PHE A 403 -1.73 -20.01 -19.62
C PHE A 403 -1.91 -19.14 -20.87
N SER A 404 -1.53 -19.65 -22.04
CA SER A 404 -1.64 -18.94 -23.33
C SER A 404 -3.09 -18.66 -23.71
N SER A 405 -3.98 -19.62 -23.48
CA SER A 405 -5.44 -19.48 -23.65
C SER A 405 -5.99 -18.35 -22.76
N ARG A 406 -5.71 -18.39 -21.45
CA ARG A 406 -6.17 -17.37 -20.51
C ARG A 406 -5.57 -15.98 -20.78
N PHE A 407 -4.30 -15.92 -21.20
CA PHE A 407 -3.65 -14.67 -21.63
C PHE A 407 -4.34 -14.06 -22.86
N LYS A 408 -4.66 -14.89 -23.87
CA LYS A 408 -5.39 -14.47 -25.07
C LYS A 408 -6.76 -13.89 -24.73
N ASN A 409 -7.50 -14.56 -23.84
CA ASN A 409 -8.81 -14.11 -23.38
C ASN A 409 -8.72 -12.76 -22.62
N LEU A 410 -7.74 -12.58 -21.73
CA LEU A 410 -7.52 -11.33 -21.01
C LEU A 410 -7.12 -10.19 -21.96
N ALA A 411 -6.21 -10.45 -22.91
CA ALA A 411 -5.78 -9.47 -23.91
C ALA A 411 -6.95 -9.04 -24.83
N GLN A 412 -7.84 -9.97 -25.21
CA GLN A 412 -9.05 -9.66 -25.97
C GLN A 412 -10.02 -8.78 -25.18
N GLN A 413 -10.27 -9.08 -23.90
CA GLN A 413 -11.10 -8.23 -23.03
C GLN A 413 -10.57 -6.79 -22.96
N TYR A 414 -9.25 -6.62 -22.83
CA TYR A 414 -8.63 -5.29 -22.86
C TYR A 414 -8.77 -4.59 -24.22
N LYS A 415 -8.65 -5.29 -25.35
CA LYS A 415 -8.93 -4.71 -26.68
C LYS A 415 -10.40 -4.30 -26.84
N SER A 416 -11.35 -5.06 -26.29
CA SER A 416 -12.77 -4.69 -26.30
C SER A 416 -13.08 -3.45 -25.47
N MET A 417 -12.41 -3.27 -24.31
CA MET A 417 -12.54 -2.08 -23.48
C MET A 417 -11.80 -0.85 -24.03
N PHE A 418 -10.68 -1.07 -24.73
CA PHE A 418 -9.82 -0.03 -25.28
C PHE A 418 -9.56 -0.30 -26.77
N PRO A 419 -10.44 0.13 -27.70
CA PRO A 419 -10.32 -0.20 -29.12
C PRO A 419 -9.05 0.31 -29.81
N THR A 420 -8.36 1.29 -29.22
CA THR A 420 -7.07 1.82 -29.68
C THR A 420 -5.86 1.05 -29.15
N LEU A 421 -6.06 0.00 -28.36
CA LEU A 421 -5.00 -0.79 -27.74
C LEU A 421 -4.46 -1.86 -28.70
N GLU A 422 -3.27 -1.62 -29.23
CA GLU A 422 -2.52 -2.64 -29.94
C GLU A 422 -1.82 -3.61 -28.98
N ILE A 423 -1.92 -4.91 -29.26
CA ILE A 423 -1.24 -5.97 -28.50
C ILE A 423 -0.74 -7.02 -29.49
N ASP A 424 0.57 -7.18 -29.57
CA ASP A 424 1.26 -8.35 -30.13
C ASP A 424 1.17 -9.50 -29.13
N ILE A 425 0.15 -10.34 -29.30
CA ILE A 425 -0.17 -11.45 -28.40
C ILE A 425 0.92 -12.53 -28.47
N GLU A 426 1.31 -12.97 -29.66
CA GLU A 426 2.22 -14.09 -29.84
C GLU A 426 3.66 -13.71 -29.47
N GLY A 427 4.11 -12.47 -29.76
CA GLY A 427 5.41 -11.99 -29.32
C GLY A 427 5.50 -11.79 -27.80
N GLN A 428 4.41 -11.35 -27.14
CA GLN A 428 4.36 -11.31 -25.67
C GLN A 428 4.37 -12.71 -25.06
N LEU A 429 3.59 -13.67 -25.59
CA LEU A 429 3.63 -15.07 -25.14
C LEU A 429 5.01 -15.70 -25.30
N LYS A 430 5.68 -15.47 -26.44
CA LYS A 430 7.06 -15.94 -26.68
C LYS A 430 8.04 -15.39 -25.64
N LYS A 431 7.95 -14.10 -25.28
CA LYS A 431 8.76 -13.50 -24.21
C LYS A 431 8.44 -14.11 -22.85
N LEU A 432 7.15 -14.26 -22.52
CA LEU A 432 6.69 -14.85 -21.25
C LEU A 432 7.17 -16.29 -21.07
N LYS A 433 7.16 -17.11 -22.14
CA LYS A 433 7.74 -18.47 -22.11
C LYS A 433 9.23 -18.47 -21.77
N GLY A 434 9.99 -17.52 -22.32
CA GLY A 434 11.41 -17.32 -21.97
C GLY A 434 11.63 -16.88 -20.52
N TYR A 435 10.72 -16.08 -19.95
CA TYR A 435 10.77 -15.69 -18.54
C TYR A 435 10.33 -16.79 -17.58
N ALA A 436 9.42 -17.69 -17.99
CA ALA A 436 8.97 -18.81 -17.18
C ALA A 436 10.15 -19.68 -16.72
N GLU A 437 11.03 -20.08 -17.64
CA GLU A 437 12.20 -20.91 -17.28
C GLU A 437 13.25 -20.15 -16.45
N LYS A 438 13.43 -18.84 -16.69
CA LYS A 438 14.32 -18.01 -15.88
C LYS A 438 13.81 -17.81 -14.45
N ILE A 439 12.49 -17.69 -14.25
CA ILE A 439 11.91 -17.40 -12.93
C ILE A 439 11.65 -18.67 -12.11
N ARG A 440 11.43 -19.82 -12.77
CA ARG A 440 11.16 -21.13 -12.14
C ARG A 440 12.01 -21.46 -10.89
N PRO A 441 13.35 -21.33 -10.88
CA PRO A 441 14.16 -21.66 -9.69
C PRO A 441 13.94 -20.74 -8.47
N MET A 442 13.41 -19.53 -8.68
CA MET A 442 13.15 -18.54 -7.62
C MET A 442 11.73 -18.65 -7.04
N VAL A 443 10.82 -19.42 -7.65
CA VAL A 443 9.41 -19.45 -7.24
C VAL A 443 9.15 -20.54 -6.20
N ARG A 444 8.40 -20.17 -5.14
CA ARG A 444 7.95 -21.08 -4.08
C ARG A 444 6.51 -20.78 -3.66
N ASP A 445 5.90 -21.70 -2.92
CA ASP A 445 4.70 -21.41 -2.14
C ASP A 445 5.03 -20.31 -1.12
N GLY A 446 4.48 -19.12 -1.34
CA GLY A 446 4.80 -17.96 -0.51
C GLY A 446 4.28 -18.04 0.92
N VAL A 447 3.14 -18.72 1.13
CA VAL A 447 2.49 -18.83 2.44
C VAL A 447 3.26 -19.82 3.31
N TYR A 448 3.60 -20.98 2.75
CA TYR A 448 4.39 -22.00 3.43
C TYR A 448 5.81 -21.50 3.75
N PHE A 449 6.48 -20.81 2.81
CA PHE A 449 7.78 -20.18 3.06
C PHE A 449 7.74 -19.19 4.24
N MET A 450 6.73 -18.31 4.29
CA MET A 450 6.58 -17.38 5.41
C MET A 450 6.20 -18.11 6.71
N TYR A 451 5.38 -19.16 6.65
CA TYR A 451 5.04 -19.98 7.81
C TYR A 451 6.28 -20.63 8.45
N GLU A 452 7.16 -21.24 7.64
CA GLU A 452 8.44 -21.79 8.12
C GLU A 452 9.37 -20.72 8.66
N ALA A 453 9.44 -19.55 8.01
CA ALA A 453 10.25 -18.43 8.51
C ALA A 453 9.74 -17.91 9.87
N LEU A 454 8.42 -17.95 10.11
CA LEU A 454 7.79 -17.53 11.37
C LEU A 454 7.90 -18.56 12.50
N HIS A 455 7.79 -19.87 12.21
CA HIS A 455 7.69 -20.92 13.23
C HIS A 455 8.97 -21.75 13.41
N GLY A 456 9.96 -21.58 12.54
CA GLY A 456 11.25 -22.27 12.63
C GLY A 456 12.21 -21.66 13.66
N SER A 457 13.51 -21.77 13.40
CA SER A 457 14.56 -21.16 14.22
C SER A 457 14.37 -19.63 14.37
N PRO A 458 14.90 -19.00 15.44
CA PRO A 458 14.91 -17.55 15.56
C PRO A 458 15.45 -16.86 14.29
N LYS A 459 14.69 -15.92 13.75
CA LYS A 459 15.01 -15.14 12.53
C LYS A 459 14.52 -13.70 12.64
N LYS A 460 15.35 -12.76 12.21
CA LYS A 460 15.00 -11.35 11.99
C LYS A 460 14.37 -11.21 10.60
N ILE A 461 13.07 -10.92 10.55
CA ILE A 461 12.31 -10.75 9.31
C ILE A 461 11.92 -9.28 9.18
N LEU A 462 12.37 -8.62 8.12
CA LEU A 462 12.09 -7.22 7.81
C LEU A 462 11.09 -7.13 6.65
N VAL A 463 10.14 -6.21 6.73
CA VAL A 463 9.15 -5.94 5.69
C VAL A 463 9.29 -4.50 5.19
N GLU A 464 9.66 -4.37 3.92
CA GLU A 464 9.80 -3.11 3.20
C GLU A 464 8.43 -2.67 2.66
N GLY A 465 7.84 -1.63 3.26
CA GLY A 465 6.60 -1.04 2.80
C GLY A 465 6.78 -0.17 1.55
N ALA A 466 6.12 -0.55 0.45
CA ALA A 466 6.04 0.29 -0.76
C ALA A 466 5.04 1.45 -0.57
N ASN A 467 5.32 2.58 -1.23
CA ASN A 467 4.55 3.83 -1.15
C ASN A 467 4.34 4.30 0.32
N ALA A 468 3.16 4.75 0.74
CA ALA A 468 2.94 5.33 2.07
C ALA A 468 1.46 5.38 2.44
N ALA A 469 1.16 5.61 3.72
CA ALA A 469 -0.20 5.58 4.28
C ALA A 469 -1.20 6.48 3.53
N LEU A 470 -0.81 7.68 3.10
CA LEU A 470 -1.74 8.60 2.40
C LEU A 470 -1.87 8.32 0.90
N LEU A 471 -1.15 7.32 0.40
CA LEU A 471 -1.30 6.70 -0.91
C LEU A 471 -1.98 5.31 -0.84
N ASP A 472 -2.39 4.85 0.34
CA ASP A 472 -3.15 3.60 0.50
C ASP A 472 -4.49 3.68 -0.25
N ILE A 473 -4.92 2.58 -0.87
CA ILE A 473 -6.16 2.52 -1.66
C ILE A 473 -7.42 2.82 -0.83
N ASP A 474 -7.47 2.37 0.43
CA ASP A 474 -8.62 2.54 1.32
C ASP A 474 -8.50 3.79 2.19
N PHE A 475 -7.27 4.06 2.68
CA PHE A 475 -7.04 5.08 3.70
C PHE A 475 -6.36 6.36 3.19
N GLY A 476 -5.89 6.38 1.94
CA GLY A 476 -5.19 7.52 1.36
C GLY A 476 -6.12 8.64 0.88
N THR A 477 -5.54 9.64 0.21
CA THR A 477 -6.32 10.72 -0.41
C THR A 477 -7.00 10.30 -1.71
N TYR A 478 -7.92 9.34 -1.64
CA TYR A 478 -8.64 8.80 -2.80
C TYR A 478 -9.32 9.94 -3.60
N PRO A 479 -9.27 9.93 -4.95
CA PRO A 479 -8.72 8.90 -5.84
C PRO A 479 -7.21 9.03 -6.12
N PHE A 480 -6.51 9.97 -5.48
CA PHE A 480 -5.09 10.25 -5.72
C PHE A 480 -4.20 9.37 -4.84
N VAL A 481 -4.27 8.05 -5.09
CA VAL A 481 -3.68 6.96 -4.31
C VAL A 481 -3.08 5.90 -5.24
N THR A 482 -2.36 4.92 -4.70
CA THR A 482 -2.03 3.69 -5.43
C THR A 482 -3.13 2.63 -5.25
N SER A 483 -3.05 1.53 -5.99
CA SER A 483 -4.09 0.48 -6.03
C SER A 483 -3.84 -0.67 -5.05
N SER A 484 -3.10 -0.41 -3.96
CA SER A 484 -2.71 -1.41 -2.97
C SER A 484 -2.72 -0.82 -1.56
N ASN A 485 -2.87 -1.66 -0.54
CA ASN A 485 -2.73 -1.22 0.85
C ASN A 485 -1.26 -1.01 1.21
N CYS A 486 -0.92 0.23 1.54
CA CYS A 486 0.41 0.69 1.95
C CYS A 486 0.55 0.78 3.48
N THR A 487 -0.48 0.33 4.19
CA THR A 487 -0.60 0.27 5.65
C THR A 487 -0.29 -1.12 6.20
N VAL A 488 -0.21 -1.26 7.52
CA VAL A 488 0.19 -2.50 8.22
C VAL A 488 -0.68 -3.71 7.86
N GLY A 489 -1.97 -3.50 7.53
CA GLY A 489 -2.85 -4.57 7.05
C GLY A 489 -2.37 -5.24 5.75
N GLY A 490 -1.68 -4.48 4.88
CA GLY A 490 -1.06 -4.98 3.65
C GLY A 490 0.08 -5.97 3.89
N VAL A 491 0.71 -5.95 5.08
CA VAL A 491 1.72 -6.94 5.48
C VAL A 491 1.07 -8.31 5.67
N CYS A 492 -0.05 -8.36 6.38
CA CYS A 492 -0.77 -9.60 6.66
C CYS A 492 -1.31 -10.23 5.36
N THR A 493 -2.03 -9.44 4.55
CA THR A 493 -2.64 -9.92 3.29
C THR A 493 -1.61 -10.17 2.18
N GLY A 494 -0.51 -9.42 2.17
CA GLY A 494 0.53 -9.50 1.14
C GLY A 494 1.60 -10.56 1.36
N LEU A 495 1.71 -11.12 2.57
CA LEU A 495 2.61 -12.23 2.92
C LEU A 495 1.88 -13.51 3.36
N GLY A 496 0.56 -13.45 3.59
CA GLY A 496 -0.21 -14.58 4.12
C GLY A 496 0.05 -14.86 5.60
N ILE A 497 0.45 -13.86 6.37
CA ILE A 497 0.79 -14.00 7.80
C ILE A 497 -0.34 -13.47 8.70
N PRO A 498 -0.61 -14.11 9.86
CA PRO A 498 -1.63 -13.63 10.78
C PRO A 498 -1.06 -12.54 11.72
N PRO A 499 -1.91 -11.59 12.18
CA PRO A 499 -1.46 -10.33 12.76
C PRO A 499 -0.63 -10.44 14.05
N GLN A 500 -0.73 -11.54 14.80
CA GLN A 500 0.09 -11.77 16.00
C GLN A 500 1.60 -11.86 15.73
N HIS A 501 2.01 -12.13 14.48
CA HIS A 501 3.42 -12.09 14.08
C HIS A 501 3.89 -10.70 13.65
N VAL A 502 3.03 -9.68 13.60
CA VAL A 502 3.50 -8.29 13.42
C VAL A 502 4.10 -7.83 14.74
N GLY A 503 5.38 -7.47 14.71
CA GLY A 503 6.13 -6.94 15.84
C GLY A 503 6.24 -5.43 15.77
N ASP A 504 7.47 -4.95 15.69
CA ASP A 504 7.75 -3.52 15.54
C ASP A 504 7.23 -2.97 14.20
N VAL A 505 6.51 -1.86 14.26
CA VAL A 505 6.03 -1.13 13.07
C VAL A 505 6.59 0.28 13.14
N TYR A 506 7.57 0.58 12.29
CA TYR A 506 8.25 1.86 12.25
C TYR A 506 7.63 2.79 11.21
N GLY A 507 7.16 3.95 11.67
CA GLY A 507 6.62 5.01 10.81
C GLY A 507 7.73 5.95 10.35
N VAL A 508 8.07 5.92 9.06
CA VAL A 508 9.04 6.85 8.48
C VAL A 508 8.33 8.13 8.08
N VAL A 509 8.74 9.23 8.69
CA VAL A 509 8.17 10.57 8.53
C VAL A 509 9.28 11.56 8.19
N LYS A 510 9.06 12.41 7.22
CA LYS A 510 9.98 13.50 6.86
C LYS A 510 9.67 14.72 7.72
N ALA A 511 10.68 15.49 8.14
CA ALA A 511 10.55 16.72 8.93
C ALA A 511 9.77 17.87 8.23
N TYR A 512 9.34 17.66 7.01
CA TYR A 512 8.40 18.48 6.27
C TYR A 512 7.61 17.56 5.34
N THR A 513 6.51 18.01 4.77
CA THR A 513 5.64 17.15 3.97
C THR A 513 5.90 17.36 2.49
N THR A 514 5.85 16.29 1.70
CA THR A 514 5.94 16.35 0.23
C THR A 514 4.87 15.51 -0.44
N ARG A 515 4.42 15.93 -1.62
CA ARG A 515 3.44 15.20 -2.44
C ARG A 515 3.82 15.23 -3.92
N VAL A 516 3.67 14.09 -4.60
CA VAL A 516 3.70 13.99 -6.07
C VAL A 516 2.26 13.94 -6.59
N GLY A 517 2.00 14.58 -7.73
CA GLY A 517 0.67 14.58 -8.34
C GLY A 517 -0.29 15.62 -7.76
N ILE A 518 -1.53 15.56 -8.24
CA ILE A 518 -2.60 16.48 -7.83
C ILE A 518 -3.30 15.99 -6.55
N GLY A 519 -4.34 16.70 -6.12
CA GLY A 519 -5.10 16.44 -4.90
C GLY A 519 -4.75 17.39 -3.77
N ALA A 520 -5.59 17.41 -2.72
CA ALA A 520 -5.48 18.38 -1.65
C ALA A 520 -4.19 18.18 -0.82
N PHE A 521 -3.56 19.30 -0.44
CA PHE A 521 -2.33 19.28 0.34
C PHE A 521 -2.34 20.46 1.34
N PRO A 522 -2.92 20.27 2.55
CA PRO A 522 -3.27 21.40 3.42
C PRO A 522 -2.11 22.28 3.90
N THR A 523 -0.91 21.71 4.06
CA THR A 523 0.30 22.45 4.47
C THR A 523 1.16 22.95 3.31
N GLU A 524 0.70 22.86 2.06
CA GLU A 524 1.46 23.28 0.87
C GLU A 524 1.95 24.70 0.98
N GLN A 525 3.23 24.93 0.64
CA GLN A 525 3.84 26.25 0.58
C GLN A 525 4.09 26.61 -0.88
N ILE A 526 3.26 27.50 -1.43
CA ILE A 526 3.42 28.08 -2.77
C ILE A 526 4.11 29.44 -2.62
N ASN A 527 5.33 29.41 -2.09
CA ASN A 527 6.16 30.57 -1.73
C ASN A 527 7.64 30.16 -1.62
N GLU A 528 8.50 31.11 -1.27
CA GLU A 528 9.94 30.94 -1.03
C GLU A 528 10.31 29.79 -0.08
N ILE A 529 9.49 29.48 0.93
CA ILE A 529 9.72 28.35 1.84
C ILE A 529 9.52 27.02 1.10
N GLY A 530 8.48 26.92 0.26
CA GLY A 530 8.23 25.75 -0.57
C GLY A 530 9.38 25.45 -1.52
N ASP A 531 9.91 26.48 -2.19
CA ASP A 531 11.08 26.37 -3.06
C ASP A 531 12.37 26.06 -2.29
N LEU A 532 12.54 26.60 -1.07
CA LEU A 532 13.67 26.29 -0.20
C LEU A 532 13.67 24.82 0.27
N LEU A 533 12.52 24.32 0.73
CA LEU A 533 12.33 22.91 1.09
C LEU A 533 12.55 21.99 -0.11
N GLN A 534 12.05 22.38 -1.30
CA GLN A 534 12.21 21.60 -2.52
C GLN A 534 13.68 21.53 -2.97
N SER A 535 14.38 22.66 -2.97
CA SER A 535 15.78 22.77 -3.41
C SER A 535 16.74 22.08 -2.45
N ARG A 536 16.73 22.43 -1.16
CA ARG A 536 17.58 21.77 -0.15
C ARG A 536 17.26 20.28 -0.02
N GLY A 537 15.97 19.93 -0.04
CA GLY A 537 15.51 18.55 0.07
C GLY A 537 15.79 17.66 -1.14
N HIS A 538 16.25 18.22 -2.26
CA HIS A 538 16.35 17.57 -3.56
C HIS A 538 15.02 16.90 -3.98
N GLU A 539 13.92 17.63 -3.87
CA GLU A 539 12.57 17.10 -4.02
C GLU A 539 12.09 17.09 -5.47
N TRP A 540 12.72 16.21 -6.25
CA TRP A 540 12.39 15.89 -7.63
C TRP A 540 12.36 14.37 -7.84
N GLY A 541 11.49 13.90 -8.74
CA GLY A 541 11.39 12.50 -9.11
C GLY A 541 12.63 12.02 -9.87
N VAL A 542 13.30 10.97 -9.37
CA VAL A 542 14.59 10.49 -9.89
C VAL A 542 14.53 10.12 -11.38
N THR A 543 13.45 9.48 -11.82
CA THR A 543 13.27 9.05 -13.23
C THR A 543 12.68 10.13 -14.14
N THR A 544 11.89 11.06 -13.59
CA THR A 544 11.04 11.98 -14.39
C THR A 544 11.46 13.44 -14.32
N GLY A 545 12.36 13.80 -13.39
CA GLY A 545 12.70 15.20 -13.08
C GLY A 545 11.55 16.02 -12.49
N ARG A 546 10.35 15.45 -12.29
CA ARG A 546 9.16 16.19 -11.85
C ARG A 546 9.37 16.71 -10.42
N LYS A 547 9.34 18.04 -10.26
CA LYS A 547 9.31 18.73 -8.96
C LYS A 547 8.18 18.19 -8.08
N ARG A 548 8.47 17.92 -6.80
CA ARG A 548 7.46 17.56 -5.78
C ARG A 548 6.90 18.83 -5.14
N ARG A 549 5.61 18.79 -4.80
CA ARG A 549 4.96 19.81 -3.97
C ARG A 549 5.50 19.69 -2.55
N CYS A 550 5.85 20.81 -1.93
CA CYS A 550 6.49 20.85 -0.61
C CYS A 550 5.65 21.71 0.35
N GLY A 551 5.63 21.33 1.63
CA GLY A 551 4.81 21.97 2.65
C GLY A 551 5.32 21.67 4.05
N TRP A 552 4.78 22.37 5.04
CA TRP A 552 5.15 22.17 6.44
C TRP A 552 4.85 20.74 6.93
N LEU A 553 5.48 20.32 8.03
CA LEU A 553 5.09 19.08 8.71
C LEU A 553 3.63 19.20 9.13
N ASP A 554 2.87 18.14 8.87
CA ASP A 554 1.48 18.02 9.24
C ASP A 554 1.32 16.89 10.26
N LEU A 555 0.84 17.21 11.45
CA LEU A 555 0.62 16.26 12.54
C LEU A 555 -0.79 15.66 12.51
N VAL A 556 -1.72 16.24 11.75
CA VAL A 556 -3.07 15.65 11.56
C VAL A 556 -2.93 14.38 10.71
N ILE A 557 -2.19 14.46 9.60
CA ILE A 557 -1.91 13.28 8.76
C ILE A 557 -1.05 12.24 9.48
N LEU A 558 -0.09 12.68 10.32
CA LEU A 558 0.80 11.76 11.04
C LEU A 558 0.06 11.00 12.15
N LYS A 559 -0.81 11.67 12.90
CA LYS A 559 -1.73 11.01 13.86
C LYS A 559 -2.69 10.07 13.13
N TYR A 560 -3.22 10.46 11.98
CA TYR A 560 -4.07 9.59 11.18
C TYR A 560 -3.34 8.34 10.67
N ALA A 561 -2.12 8.48 10.16
CA ALA A 561 -1.28 7.35 9.80
C ALA A 561 -0.96 6.45 11.01
N HIS A 562 -0.73 7.02 12.20
CA HIS A 562 -0.54 6.22 13.42
C HIS A 562 -1.81 5.45 13.83
N MET A 563 -3.00 6.06 13.78
CA MET A 563 -4.27 5.40 14.12
C MET A 563 -4.54 4.15 13.28
N ILE A 564 -4.07 4.11 12.03
CA ILE A 564 -4.22 2.95 11.15
C ILE A 564 -3.10 1.92 11.33
N ASN A 565 -1.85 2.39 11.49
CA ASN A 565 -0.67 1.52 11.43
C ASN A 565 -0.16 1.05 12.80
N GLY A 566 -0.58 1.67 13.90
CA GLY A 566 -0.14 1.31 15.25
C GLY A 566 1.38 1.45 15.45
N PHE A 567 1.99 2.51 14.90
CA PHE A 567 3.45 2.70 14.95
C PHE A 567 4.03 2.55 16.37
N THR A 568 5.04 1.68 16.51
CA THR A 568 5.76 1.44 17.77
C THR A 568 6.87 2.46 18.00
N ALA A 569 7.46 2.96 16.91
CA ALA A 569 8.38 4.10 16.91
C ALA A 569 8.36 4.83 15.56
N LEU A 570 8.91 6.05 15.54
CA LEU A 570 9.07 6.87 14.34
C LEU A 570 10.54 6.95 13.90
N ALA A 571 10.76 7.12 12.60
CA ALA A 571 12.03 7.56 12.03
C ALA A 571 11.82 8.93 11.36
N LEU A 572 12.33 9.99 11.97
CA LEU A 572 12.20 11.36 11.49
C LEU A 572 13.36 11.70 10.55
N THR A 573 13.11 11.84 9.25
CA THR A 573 14.15 12.04 8.24
C THR A 573 14.22 13.48 7.73
N LYS A 574 15.39 13.84 7.17
CA LYS A 574 15.65 15.13 6.51
C LYS A 574 15.49 16.33 7.45
N LEU A 575 15.92 16.19 8.70
CA LEU A 575 15.90 17.28 9.68
C LEU A 575 16.85 18.43 9.27
N ASP A 576 17.98 18.08 8.67
CA ASP A 576 19.03 18.95 8.10
C ASP A 576 18.50 19.96 7.06
N ILE A 577 17.35 19.67 6.45
CA ILE A 577 16.73 20.57 5.48
C ILE A 577 16.20 21.84 6.15
N LEU A 578 15.78 21.74 7.41
CA LEU A 578 15.22 22.86 8.19
C LEU A 578 16.29 23.73 8.86
N ASP A 579 17.57 23.32 8.84
CA ASP A 579 18.70 23.98 9.52
C ASP A 579 18.82 25.49 9.29
N VAL A 580 18.39 25.98 8.12
CA VAL A 580 18.56 27.37 7.69
C VAL A 580 17.41 28.31 8.09
N LEU A 581 16.28 27.77 8.57
CA LEU A 581 15.07 28.54 8.83
C LEU A 581 15.17 29.35 10.13
N ASP A 582 14.61 30.56 10.12
CA ASP A 582 14.40 31.39 11.33
C ASP A 582 13.23 30.87 12.18
N GLU A 583 12.15 30.48 11.53
CA GLU A 583 10.94 29.90 12.14
C GLU A 583 10.46 28.69 11.33
N ILE A 584 9.88 27.72 12.03
CA ILE A 584 9.33 26.48 11.45
C ILE A 584 7.88 26.38 11.90
N LYS A 585 6.95 26.19 10.95
CA LYS A 585 5.54 25.97 11.27
C LYS A 585 5.20 24.48 11.20
N ILE A 586 4.30 24.03 12.07
CA ILE A 586 3.81 22.66 12.13
C ILE A 586 2.28 22.68 12.17
N GLY A 587 1.63 22.00 11.23
CA GLY A 587 0.17 21.89 11.20
C GLY A 587 -0.31 20.96 12.32
N VAL A 588 -0.91 21.52 13.37
CA VAL A 588 -1.35 20.77 14.58
C VAL A 588 -2.82 20.38 14.54
N ALA A 589 -3.64 21.07 13.75
CA ALA A 589 -5.05 20.77 13.57
C ALA A 589 -5.63 21.32 12.26
N TYR A 590 -6.79 20.80 11.87
CA TYR A 590 -7.61 21.35 10.79
C TYR A 590 -8.85 22.02 11.35
N LYS A 591 -9.27 23.11 10.72
CA LYS A 591 -10.58 23.76 10.89
C LYS A 591 -11.39 23.64 9.61
N LEU A 592 -12.69 23.42 9.76
CA LEU A 592 -13.66 23.40 8.65
C LEU A 592 -14.82 24.32 9.03
N GLY A 593 -15.00 25.41 8.29
CA GLY A 593 -15.96 26.46 8.65
C GLY A 593 -15.71 27.04 10.04
N GLY A 594 -14.44 27.36 10.35
CA GLY A 594 -14.00 27.87 11.65
C GLY A 594 -13.96 26.87 12.81
N LYS A 595 -14.54 25.67 12.68
CA LYS A 595 -14.57 24.65 13.74
C LYS A 595 -13.43 23.64 13.59
N ARG A 596 -12.67 23.42 14.67
CA ARG A 596 -11.60 22.41 14.71
C ARG A 596 -12.19 21.00 14.60
N ILE A 597 -11.67 20.19 13.68
CA ILE A 597 -12.10 18.80 13.46
C ILE A 597 -11.07 17.80 14.04
N PRO A 598 -11.52 16.67 14.65
CA PRO A 598 -10.63 15.68 15.25
C PRO A 598 -10.19 14.56 14.29
N TYR A 599 -10.62 14.61 13.02
CA TYR A 599 -10.40 13.55 12.02
C TYR A 599 -9.79 14.10 10.73
N PHE A 600 -9.14 13.25 9.96
CA PHE A 600 -8.70 13.53 8.59
C PHE A 600 -9.88 13.37 7.61
N PRO A 601 -10.25 14.39 6.82
CA PRO A 601 -11.35 14.27 5.85
C PRO A 601 -11.06 13.28 4.72
N ALA A 602 -11.92 12.28 4.54
CA ALA A 602 -11.82 11.31 3.45
C ALA A 602 -12.15 11.91 2.07
N ASN A 603 -13.09 12.86 2.01
CA ASN A 603 -13.50 13.51 0.76
C ASN A 603 -12.54 14.65 0.36
N GLN A 604 -12.13 14.70 -0.91
CA GLN A 604 -11.17 15.69 -1.43
C GLN A 604 -11.71 17.12 -1.39
N GLU A 605 -12.99 17.34 -1.70
CA GLU A 605 -13.61 18.67 -1.71
C GLU A 605 -13.75 19.26 -0.30
N ILE A 606 -13.84 18.41 0.73
CA ILE A 606 -13.75 18.82 2.15
C ILE A 606 -12.29 19.05 2.54
N LEU A 607 -11.37 18.13 2.19
CA LEU A 607 -9.95 18.25 2.50
C LEU A 607 -9.31 19.51 1.87
N GLN A 608 -9.77 19.93 0.70
CA GLN A 608 -9.33 21.16 0.02
C GLN A 608 -9.83 22.45 0.71
N LYS A 609 -10.84 22.36 1.58
CA LYS A 609 -11.46 23.48 2.30
C LYS A 609 -11.00 23.58 3.77
N VAL A 610 -10.07 22.74 4.21
CA VAL A 610 -9.58 22.85 5.59
C VAL A 610 -8.62 24.02 5.72
N GLU A 611 -8.80 24.78 6.79
CA GLU A 611 -7.84 25.78 7.26
C GLU A 611 -6.90 25.10 8.26
N VAL A 612 -5.59 25.21 8.06
CA VAL A 612 -4.61 24.61 8.97
C VAL A 612 -4.33 25.55 10.14
N GLU A 613 -4.47 25.02 11.35
CA GLU A 613 -3.97 25.63 12.58
C GLU A 613 -2.51 25.24 12.77
N TYR A 614 -1.62 26.23 12.84
CA TYR A 614 -0.18 26.04 12.95
C TYR A 614 0.34 26.37 14.35
N GLU A 615 1.27 25.54 14.84
CA GLU A 615 2.21 25.91 15.89
C GLU A 615 3.49 26.43 15.23
N THR A 616 4.01 27.58 15.68
CA THR A 616 5.29 28.13 15.20
C THR A 616 6.38 27.87 16.23
N MET A 617 7.48 27.26 15.79
CA MET A 617 8.67 26.99 16.60
C MET A 617 9.88 27.79 16.07
N PRO A 618 10.81 28.24 16.94
CA PRO A 618 12.01 28.91 16.49
C PRO A 618 12.97 27.92 15.82
N GLY A 619 13.41 28.24 14.60
CA GLY A 619 14.44 27.48 13.88
C GLY A 619 15.83 27.64 14.50
N TRP A 620 16.72 26.68 14.24
CA TRP A 620 18.01 26.56 14.94
C TRP A 620 19.21 27.21 14.25
N LYS A 621 19.13 27.57 12.96
CA LYS A 621 20.17 28.31 12.22
C LYS A 621 21.58 27.72 12.38
N THR A 622 21.67 26.40 12.47
CA THR A 622 22.88 25.62 12.80
C THR A 622 22.88 24.37 11.95
N ASP A 623 24.02 24.03 11.33
CA ASP A 623 24.19 22.80 10.56
C ASP A 623 24.11 21.57 11.50
N THR A 624 23.20 20.64 11.19
CA THR A 624 23.02 19.39 11.94
C THR A 624 23.63 18.17 11.26
N THR A 625 24.19 18.31 10.04
CA THR A 625 24.65 17.17 9.23
C THR A 625 25.81 16.36 9.84
N GLY A 626 26.59 17.01 10.71
CA GLY A 626 27.66 16.39 11.50
C GLY A 626 27.18 15.60 12.73
N ALA A 627 25.93 15.75 13.18
CA ALA A 627 25.43 15.11 14.39
C ALA A 627 25.36 13.57 14.27
N ARG A 628 25.75 12.86 15.33
CA ARG A 628 25.78 11.39 15.41
C ARG A 628 25.13 10.81 16.67
N LYS A 629 24.88 11.64 17.68
CA LYS A 629 24.12 11.33 18.91
C LYS A 629 23.12 12.45 19.23
N TRP A 630 22.18 12.18 20.13
CA TRP A 630 21.14 13.13 20.55
C TRP A 630 21.71 14.46 21.06
N GLU A 631 22.81 14.40 21.81
CA GLU A 631 23.44 15.56 22.45
C GLU A 631 24.13 16.51 21.46
N ASP A 632 24.39 16.05 20.22
CA ASP A 632 24.94 16.90 19.15
C ASP A 632 23.86 17.81 18.54
N LEU A 633 22.57 17.46 18.67
CA LEU A 633 21.48 18.24 18.10
C LEU A 633 21.23 19.51 18.93
N PRO A 634 21.09 20.69 18.30
CA PRO A 634 20.84 21.93 19.03
C PRO A 634 19.51 21.86 19.79
N PRO A 635 19.37 22.50 20.98
CA PRO A 635 18.19 22.37 21.83
C PRO A 635 16.85 22.68 21.14
N LYS A 636 16.85 23.57 20.16
CA LYS A 636 15.69 23.89 19.31
C LYS A 636 15.29 22.73 18.37
N ALA A 637 16.25 22.02 17.78
CA ALA A 637 16.00 20.81 16.98
C ALA A 637 15.50 19.66 17.87
N GLN A 638 16.08 19.49 19.05
CA GLN A 638 15.56 18.55 20.05
C GLN A 638 14.11 18.88 20.47
N ASN A 639 13.78 20.17 20.63
CA ASN A 639 12.41 20.61 20.92
C ASN A 639 11.45 20.31 19.77
N TYR A 640 11.88 20.49 18.51
CA TYR A 640 11.11 20.11 17.34
C TYR A 640 10.77 18.61 17.36
N ILE A 641 11.76 17.74 17.62
CA ILE A 641 11.57 16.29 17.73
C ILE A 641 10.58 15.95 18.85
N ARG A 642 10.78 16.51 20.06
CA ARG A 642 9.86 16.35 21.19
C ARG A 642 8.44 16.85 20.89
N CYS A 643 8.27 17.90 20.09
CA CYS A 643 6.96 18.37 19.65
C CYS A 643 6.22 17.33 18.79
N VAL A 644 6.93 16.65 17.88
CA VAL A 644 6.38 15.54 17.09
C VAL A 644 5.98 14.37 18.00
N GLU A 645 6.87 13.93 18.90
CA GLU A 645 6.59 12.84 19.85
C GLU A 645 5.37 13.12 20.72
N ASN A 646 5.34 14.29 21.36
CA ASN A 646 4.25 14.70 22.26
C ASN A 646 2.89 14.79 21.55
N HIS A 647 2.88 15.22 20.28
CA HIS A 647 1.63 15.31 19.52
C HIS A 647 1.15 13.95 19.02
N VAL A 648 2.04 13.06 18.56
CA VAL A 648 1.65 11.77 17.98
C VAL A 648 1.43 10.71 19.06
N GLY A 649 2.12 10.80 20.19
CA GLY A 649 2.13 9.78 21.25
C GLY A 649 3.08 8.61 20.96
N VAL A 650 4.02 8.77 20.03
CA VAL A 650 4.94 7.72 19.56
C VAL A 650 6.38 8.24 19.63
N PRO A 651 7.32 7.50 20.24
CA PRO A 651 8.71 7.93 20.36
C PRO A 651 9.44 7.91 19.01
N VAL A 652 10.38 8.84 18.82
CA VAL A 652 11.29 8.86 17.66
C VAL A 652 12.50 8.00 17.98
N LYS A 653 12.70 6.89 17.26
CA LYS A 653 13.85 5.99 17.42
C LYS A 653 15.04 6.41 16.55
N TRP A 654 14.78 7.04 15.40
CA TRP A 654 15.82 7.51 14.49
C TRP A 654 15.61 8.94 14.00
N VAL A 655 16.70 9.69 13.86
CA VAL A 655 16.73 11.05 13.31
C VAL A 655 17.74 11.13 12.16
N GLY A 656 17.25 11.39 10.96
CA GLY A 656 18.06 11.52 9.75
C GLY A 656 18.49 12.96 9.48
N VAL A 657 19.78 13.24 9.57
CA VAL A 657 20.42 14.56 9.34
C VAL A 657 21.30 14.60 8.09
N GLY A 658 21.14 13.67 7.15
CA GLY A 658 21.99 13.62 5.96
C GLY A 658 21.75 12.40 5.09
N LYS A 659 22.55 12.25 4.02
CA LYS A 659 22.35 11.19 3.01
C LYS A 659 22.92 9.82 3.38
N SER A 660 24.06 9.76 4.08
CA SER A 660 24.69 8.49 4.45
C SER A 660 23.91 7.76 5.54
N ARG A 661 24.22 6.46 5.70
CA ARG A 661 23.69 5.64 6.80
C ARG A 661 24.11 6.16 8.17
N GLU A 662 25.34 6.66 8.30
CA GLU A 662 25.86 7.26 9.54
C GLU A 662 25.11 8.52 9.96
N SER A 663 24.52 9.26 9.01
CA SER A 663 23.66 10.41 9.30
C SER A 663 22.27 10.02 9.82
N MET A 664 22.06 8.76 10.25
CA MET A 664 20.84 8.30 10.92
C MET A 664 21.12 8.06 12.40
N ILE A 665 20.91 9.09 13.22
CA ILE A 665 21.12 9.06 14.66
C ILE A 665 20.08 8.13 15.29
N GLN A 666 20.51 7.11 16.04
CA GLN A 666 19.61 6.26 16.84
C GLN A 666 19.49 6.82 18.27
N LEU A 667 18.27 6.95 18.78
CA LEU A 667 18.00 7.52 20.11
C LEU A 667 17.90 6.46 21.22
N PHE A 668 17.46 5.24 20.89
CA PHE A 668 17.35 4.06 21.76
C PHE A 668 17.25 2.77 20.93
#